data_AF-A0A9P0B4Q9-F1
#
_entry.id   AF-A0A9P0B4Q9-F1
#
_cell.length_a   1.000
_cell.length_b   1.000
_cell.length_c   1.000
_cell.angle_alpha   90.00
_cell.angle_beta   90.00
_cell.angle_gamma   90.00
#
_symmetry.space_group_name_H-M   'P 1'
#
loop_
_entity.id
_entity.type
_entity.pdbx_description
1 polymer ?
#
loop_
_entity_poly.entity_id
_entity_poly.type
_entity_poly.pdbx_seq_one_letter_code
_entity_poly.pdbx_strand_id
1 'polypeptide(L)'
;MKYKKEEIMWLLGVLLCLMGVNGQYEWQARDPFDEVSRAMKKINKDNCEIQHVGDLYLPDDAVSHLPDIKDINVNPVFPNRTQLIHLHNMALNRGFYWSYILQSRFIRPTINDTYDPGMMYYLLSTVADVSTNMHVNASAVYFSPNMSYSSSYRGFFNKTFPRFAPRTFRADDFNDPIHLERISTLNTFTVHDLGAVNPDTSSDYTSDYYRINEWYKKWLPDKVSERHDTKTTYQIEIRYANNTNETYTFHGPPGADENPGPVKWTRPYFDCGRSNRWMVAAVVPIADIYPRHTGFRHIEYPTYTAVSVVEMDFERIDINQCPPGLGNNGANKFADTARCKKETTECEPLHGWGFRRGAYQCRCRPGYRQPLQVRRPYLGEIVERATAEQYYNGFDCTKIGWIQKMPVQWEKSQPYIRNLVLDRHREYLNATYGPASLKQPKINIHRVLDFILNMNKDNCRRWRKEELQLDGGIMFGAEEFFQNEAKMALRLANFISAFLQVSDPKEVYSGKRVADKPLTEDQMIGETLAIVLSNTRIWSAGTYWDRNKFTNRTLFAPYAYKKIPSPRKLNIEDLARLNKTDEVYLNKPWFLFLKQRWASNFDNLEKYYMKIRIRFNETGETTRKYEHFPNYYRGAKLEHGYWTAPYYDCDGKVPMWKIDYIAPFFGWDSLKVKLEFKGVVAVSMDMLKLDINQCPDKYYVPNTFKDTNKCDAKTSYCVPILGRGFETGGYKCECKQGFEYPFEDPITYYDGQLVEAEFSNLVDNNETRFNMFKCRLAGASSTQASIITILLLIFVTFGIYGR
;
A
#
# COMPACT_ATOMS: atom_id res chain seq x y z
N MET A 1 35.15 -19.15 -71.09
CA MET A 1 33.92 -18.63 -70.44
C MET A 1 33.45 -19.43 -69.21
N LYS A 2 34.04 -20.59 -68.86
CA LYS A 2 33.66 -21.38 -67.66
C LYS A 2 34.28 -20.87 -66.35
N TYR A 3 35.55 -20.45 -66.36
CA TYR A 3 36.25 -19.96 -65.15
C TYR A 3 35.67 -18.65 -64.56
N LYS A 4 35.18 -17.73 -65.40
CA LYS A 4 34.58 -16.46 -64.92
C LYS A 4 33.24 -16.66 -64.17
N LYS A 5 32.54 -17.77 -64.40
CA LYS A 5 31.26 -18.06 -63.74
C LYS A 5 31.46 -18.58 -62.31
N GLU A 6 32.54 -19.33 -62.08
CA GLU A 6 32.90 -19.83 -60.75
C GLU A 6 33.42 -18.71 -59.85
N GLU A 7 34.26 -17.80 -60.34
CA GLU A 7 34.71 -16.63 -59.55
C GLU A 7 33.56 -15.69 -59.18
N ILE A 8 32.60 -15.46 -60.09
CA ILE A 8 31.43 -14.61 -59.80
C ILE A 8 30.50 -15.30 -58.78
N MET A 9 30.32 -16.62 -58.86
CA MET A 9 29.56 -17.39 -57.88
C MET A 9 30.25 -17.42 -56.51
N TRP A 10 31.58 -17.50 -56.48
CA TRP A 10 32.36 -17.45 -55.23
C TRP A 10 32.32 -16.06 -54.60
N LEU A 11 32.44 -15.00 -55.40
CA LEU A 11 32.28 -13.61 -54.95
C LEU A 11 30.84 -13.34 -54.46
N LEU A 12 29.81 -13.83 -55.14
CA LEU A 12 28.42 -13.74 -54.69
C LEU A 12 28.17 -14.55 -53.41
N GLY A 13 28.76 -15.74 -53.28
CA GLY A 13 28.71 -16.56 -52.07
C GLY A 13 29.39 -15.88 -50.88
N VAL A 14 30.56 -15.27 -51.10
CA VAL A 14 31.28 -14.49 -50.07
C VAL A 14 30.53 -13.20 -49.72
N LEU A 15 29.93 -12.50 -50.69
CA LEU A 15 29.07 -11.34 -50.44
C LEU A 15 27.78 -11.72 -49.69
N LEU A 16 27.19 -12.88 -49.96
CA LEU A 16 26.04 -13.41 -49.22
C LEU A 16 26.42 -13.86 -47.81
N CYS A 17 27.62 -14.40 -47.60
CA CYS A 17 28.15 -14.70 -46.26
C CYS A 17 28.57 -13.44 -45.47
N LEU A 18 28.98 -12.36 -46.14
CA LEU A 18 29.28 -11.06 -45.54
C LEU A 18 28.02 -10.23 -45.25
N MET A 19 26.91 -10.51 -45.92
CA MET A 19 25.57 -10.05 -45.53
C MET A 19 25.07 -10.90 -44.36
N GLY A 20 25.78 -10.84 -43.24
CA GLY A 20 25.26 -11.28 -41.96
C GLY A 20 23.97 -10.49 -41.69
N VAL A 21 22.84 -11.18 -41.72
CA VAL A 21 21.56 -10.63 -41.29
C VAL A 21 21.65 -10.49 -39.77
N ASN A 22 22.28 -9.41 -39.30
CA ASN A 22 22.30 -9.08 -37.88
C ASN A 22 20.85 -8.88 -37.46
N GLY A 23 20.38 -9.71 -36.53
CA GLY A 23 19.02 -9.58 -36.02
C GLY A 23 18.85 -8.19 -35.41
N GLN A 24 17.75 -7.50 -35.72
CA GLN A 24 17.46 -6.15 -35.21
C GLN A 24 17.60 -6.02 -33.67
N TYR A 25 17.42 -7.14 -32.95
CA TYR A 25 17.49 -7.28 -31.50
C TYR A 25 18.58 -8.24 -31.00
N GLU A 26 19.59 -8.58 -31.82
CA GLU A 26 20.64 -9.53 -31.45
C GLU A 26 21.51 -9.05 -30.27
N TRP A 27 21.62 -7.73 -30.08
CA TRP A 27 22.31 -7.12 -28.95
C TRP A 27 21.67 -7.44 -27.58
N GLN A 28 20.43 -7.94 -27.58
CA GLN A 28 19.65 -8.26 -26.40
C GLN A 28 19.93 -9.70 -25.95
N ALA A 29 20.95 -9.87 -25.09
CA ALA A 29 21.22 -11.16 -24.47
C ALA A 29 20.04 -11.61 -23.59
N ARG A 30 19.83 -12.93 -23.54
CA ARG A 30 18.85 -13.57 -22.67
C ARG A 30 19.24 -13.36 -21.21
N ASP A 31 18.29 -12.91 -20.41
CA ASP A 31 18.50 -12.59 -18.99
C ASP A 31 17.53 -13.39 -18.08
N PRO A 32 17.66 -13.28 -16.73
CA PRO A 32 16.73 -13.89 -15.79
C PRO A 32 15.25 -13.48 -15.97
N PHE A 33 14.97 -12.28 -16.49
CA PHE A 33 13.59 -11.86 -16.78
C PHE A 33 12.97 -12.74 -17.88
N ASP A 34 13.72 -13.03 -18.94
CA ASP A 34 13.26 -13.92 -20.02
C ASP A 34 13.02 -15.36 -19.53
N GLU A 35 13.76 -15.82 -18.53
CA GLU A 35 13.57 -17.14 -17.92
C GLU A 35 12.23 -17.22 -17.18
N VAL A 36 11.98 -16.27 -16.28
CA VAL A 36 10.73 -16.19 -15.50
C VAL A 36 9.53 -15.94 -16.42
N SER A 37 9.64 -15.01 -17.38
CA SER A 37 8.56 -14.71 -18.32
C SER A 37 8.21 -15.94 -19.18
N ARG A 38 9.20 -16.72 -19.62
CA ARG A 38 8.96 -17.96 -20.36
C ARG A 38 8.31 -19.03 -19.48
N ALA A 39 8.75 -19.19 -18.24
CA ALA A 39 8.14 -20.12 -17.28
C ALA A 39 6.66 -19.77 -17.04
N MET A 40 6.34 -18.48 -16.86
CA MET A 40 4.97 -18.01 -16.70
C MET A 40 4.09 -18.29 -17.91
N LYS A 41 4.58 -17.99 -19.12
CA LYS A 41 3.84 -18.21 -20.38
C LYS A 41 3.66 -19.68 -20.74
N LYS A 42 4.53 -20.56 -20.23
CA LYS A 42 4.45 -22.01 -20.45
C LYS A 42 3.18 -22.60 -19.81
N ILE A 43 2.69 -22.00 -18.72
CA ILE A 43 1.55 -22.52 -17.94
C ILE A 43 0.30 -21.72 -18.23
N ASN A 44 -0.79 -22.43 -18.48
CA ASN A 44 -2.11 -21.86 -18.67
C ASN A 44 -3.17 -22.72 -17.94
N LYS A 45 -4.43 -22.25 -17.97
CA LYS A 45 -5.56 -22.96 -17.37
C LYS A 45 -5.71 -24.40 -17.87
N ASP A 46 -5.44 -24.63 -19.16
CA ASP A 46 -5.74 -25.92 -19.81
C ASP A 46 -4.64 -26.96 -19.57
N ASN A 47 -3.41 -26.52 -19.29
CA ASN A 47 -2.27 -27.41 -19.12
C ASN A 47 -1.81 -27.58 -17.65
N CYS A 48 -2.25 -26.71 -16.74
CA CYS A 48 -1.72 -26.66 -15.37
C CYS A 48 -1.94 -27.96 -14.57
N GLU A 49 -2.96 -28.75 -14.90
CA GLU A 49 -3.23 -30.04 -14.26
C GLU A 49 -2.23 -31.13 -14.67
N ILE A 50 -1.62 -31.01 -15.86
CA ILE A 50 -0.74 -32.02 -16.44
C ILE A 50 0.74 -31.71 -16.13
N GLN A 51 1.09 -30.43 -15.94
CA GLN A 51 2.48 -30.02 -15.68
C GLN A 51 3.05 -30.64 -14.39
N HIS A 52 4.37 -30.63 -14.24
CA HIS A 52 5.00 -31.02 -12.98
C HIS A 52 4.73 -29.98 -11.88
N VAL A 53 4.64 -30.40 -10.62
CA VAL A 53 4.36 -29.49 -9.48
C VAL A 53 5.40 -28.38 -9.39
N GLY A 54 6.68 -28.69 -9.60
CA GLY A 54 7.76 -27.70 -9.59
C GLY A 54 7.63 -26.62 -10.66
N ASP A 55 7.01 -26.91 -11.80
CA ASP A 55 6.78 -25.93 -12.87
C ASP A 55 5.71 -24.91 -12.46
N LEU A 56 4.78 -25.29 -11.57
CA LEU A 56 3.72 -24.40 -11.05
C LEU A 56 4.23 -23.34 -10.07
N TYR A 57 5.52 -23.31 -9.77
CA TYR A 57 6.15 -22.35 -8.88
C TYR A 57 7.23 -21.57 -9.59
N LEU A 58 7.32 -20.27 -9.26
CA LEU A 58 8.46 -19.44 -9.62
C LEU A 58 9.49 -19.45 -8.48
N PRO A 59 10.74 -19.06 -8.76
CA PRO A 59 11.76 -18.86 -7.73
C PRO A 59 11.32 -17.88 -6.64
N ASP A 60 11.72 -18.12 -5.40
CA ASP A 60 11.40 -17.28 -4.23
C ASP A 60 11.94 -15.85 -4.39
N ASP A 61 13.09 -15.68 -5.05
CA ASP A 61 13.75 -14.41 -5.33
C ASP A 61 13.13 -13.63 -6.50
N ALA A 62 12.08 -14.17 -7.15
CA ALA A 62 11.29 -13.45 -8.15
C ALA A 62 10.47 -12.31 -7.53
N VAL A 63 10.14 -12.38 -6.24
CA VAL A 63 9.53 -11.24 -5.53
C VAL A 63 10.61 -10.52 -4.75
N SER A 64 11.08 -9.41 -5.29
CA SER A 64 12.08 -8.58 -4.61
C SER A 64 11.45 -7.78 -3.46
N HIS A 65 12.23 -7.53 -2.40
CA HIS A 65 11.89 -6.58 -1.32
C HIS A 65 10.54 -6.83 -0.60
N LEU A 66 10.34 -8.06 -0.15
CA LEU A 66 9.20 -8.39 0.71
C LEU A 66 9.15 -7.45 1.93
N PRO A 67 7.99 -6.89 2.28
CA PRO A 67 7.91 -5.93 3.38
C PRO A 67 8.10 -6.63 4.73
N ASP A 68 8.94 -6.05 5.57
CA ASP A 68 9.06 -6.38 6.98
C ASP A 68 8.41 -5.27 7.81
N ILE A 69 7.52 -5.66 8.75
CA ILE A 69 6.86 -4.74 9.67
C ILE A 69 7.84 -3.95 10.54
N LYS A 70 9.04 -4.49 10.81
CA LYS A 70 10.11 -3.82 11.56
C LYS A 70 10.64 -2.58 10.83
N ASP A 71 10.65 -2.61 9.50
CA ASP A 71 11.25 -1.56 8.67
C ASP A 71 10.26 -0.45 8.30
N ILE A 72 8.94 -0.69 8.40
CA ILE A 72 7.89 0.24 7.93
C ILE A 72 7.97 1.63 8.59
N ASN A 73 8.42 1.69 9.84
CA ASN A 73 8.51 2.94 10.60
C ASN A 73 9.88 3.61 10.53
N VAL A 74 10.91 2.91 10.04
CA VAL A 74 12.30 3.37 10.01
C VAL A 74 12.68 3.81 8.61
N ASN A 75 12.37 2.98 7.62
CA ASN A 75 12.72 3.23 6.23
C ASN A 75 11.50 3.75 5.45
N PRO A 76 11.72 4.66 4.49
CA PRO A 76 10.63 5.13 3.64
C PRO A 76 10.06 3.95 2.83
N VAL A 77 8.74 3.87 2.81
CA VAL A 77 8.03 2.87 2.02
C VAL A 77 7.96 3.37 0.58
N PHE A 78 8.70 2.72 -0.31
CA PHE A 78 8.63 3.03 -1.73
C PHE A 78 7.24 2.69 -2.30
N PRO A 79 6.73 3.47 -3.28
CA PRO A 79 5.42 3.26 -3.90
C PRO A 79 5.19 1.84 -4.42
N ASN A 80 6.21 1.19 -4.98
CA ASN A 80 6.13 -0.21 -5.46
C ASN A 80 5.79 -1.23 -4.37
N ARG A 81 6.07 -0.92 -3.10
CA ARG A 81 5.87 -1.82 -1.96
C ARG A 81 4.51 -1.65 -1.29
N THR A 82 3.76 -0.61 -1.66
CA THR A 82 2.49 -0.25 -1.01
C THR A 82 1.47 -1.38 -1.11
N GLN A 83 1.34 -2.05 -2.25
CA GLN A 83 0.35 -3.14 -2.40
C GLN A 83 0.72 -4.41 -1.62
N LEU A 84 2.01 -4.77 -1.58
CA LEU A 84 2.48 -5.90 -0.76
C LEU A 84 2.29 -5.63 0.74
N ILE A 85 2.52 -4.40 1.19
CA ILE A 85 2.26 -3.99 2.57
C ILE A 85 0.77 -4.06 2.90
N HIS A 86 -0.09 -3.66 1.96
CA HIS A 86 -1.52 -3.81 2.16
C HIS A 86 -1.94 -5.27 2.26
N LEU A 87 -1.38 -6.16 1.42
CA LEU A 87 -1.62 -7.60 1.50
C LEU A 87 -1.19 -8.17 2.87
N HIS A 88 0.00 -7.79 3.33
CA HIS A 88 0.54 -8.12 4.65
C HIS A 88 -0.43 -7.69 5.77
N ASN A 89 -0.85 -6.41 5.76
CA ASN A 89 -1.72 -5.86 6.79
C ASN A 89 -3.12 -6.50 6.76
N MET A 90 -3.65 -6.82 5.58
CA MET A 90 -4.94 -7.51 5.44
C MET A 90 -4.87 -8.93 6.00
N ALA A 91 -3.83 -9.71 5.67
CA ALA A 91 -3.66 -11.05 6.22
C ALA A 91 -3.51 -11.03 7.75
N LEU A 92 -2.75 -10.05 8.27
CA LEU A 92 -2.54 -9.85 9.70
C LEU A 92 -3.84 -9.44 10.42
N ASN A 93 -4.61 -8.54 9.82
CA ASN A 93 -5.92 -8.12 10.30
C ASN A 93 -6.89 -9.29 10.47
N ARG A 94 -6.96 -10.19 9.49
CA ARG A 94 -7.78 -11.40 9.59
C ARG A 94 -7.24 -12.35 10.66
N GLY A 95 -5.92 -12.54 10.75
CA GLY A 95 -5.28 -13.33 11.80
C GLY A 95 -5.65 -12.85 13.21
N PHE A 96 -5.57 -11.54 13.46
CA PHE A 96 -5.96 -10.94 14.74
C PHE A 96 -7.44 -11.05 15.03
N TYR A 97 -8.30 -10.72 14.05
CA TYR A 97 -9.75 -10.79 14.22
C TYR A 97 -10.20 -12.20 14.61
N TRP A 98 -9.78 -13.20 13.83
CA TRP A 98 -10.17 -14.59 14.07
C TRP A 98 -9.61 -15.09 15.40
N SER A 99 -8.37 -14.77 15.76
CA SER A 99 -7.81 -15.18 17.04
C SER A 99 -8.57 -14.57 18.23
N TYR A 100 -9.00 -13.31 18.11
CA TYR A 100 -9.81 -12.63 19.14
C TYR A 100 -11.21 -13.23 19.27
N ILE A 101 -11.97 -13.32 18.18
CA ILE A 101 -13.39 -13.73 18.25
C ILE A 101 -13.54 -15.20 18.65
N LEU A 102 -12.59 -16.05 18.24
CA LEU A 102 -12.57 -17.47 18.60
C LEU A 102 -12.39 -17.66 20.11
N GLN A 103 -11.68 -16.76 20.80
CA GLN A 103 -11.44 -16.84 22.24
C GLN A 103 -12.43 -15.97 23.05
N SER A 104 -13.28 -15.15 22.42
CA SER A 104 -14.18 -14.20 23.12
C SER A 104 -15.17 -14.86 24.08
N ARG A 105 -15.45 -16.15 23.94
CA ARG A 105 -16.27 -16.95 24.88
C ARG A 105 -15.79 -16.90 26.34
N PHE A 106 -14.49 -16.65 26.55
CA PHE A 106 -13.92 -16.53 27.90
C PHE A 106 -14.28 -15.19 28.56
N ILE A 107 -14.76 -14.20 27.80
CA ILE A 107 -15.27 -12.92 28.28
C ILE A 107 -16.70 -13.09 28.81
N ARG A 108 -17.57 -13.75 28.04
CA ARG A 108 -18.99 -13.98 28.38
C ARG A 108 -19.29 -15.48 28.44
N PRO A 109 -19.28 -16.13 29.62
CA PRO A 109 -19.57 -17.55 29.71
C PRO A 109 -20.98 -17.85 29.16
N THR A 110 -21.04 -18.78 28.22
CA THR A 110 -22.27 -19.16 27.51
C THR A 110 -23.19 -19.93 28.44
N ILE A 111 -24.41 -19.44 28.69
CA ILE A 111 -25.43 -20.19 29.43
C ILE A 111 -26.21 -21.13 28.48
N ASN A 112 -26.40 -20.77 27.19
CA ASN A 112 -27.22 -21.56 26.24
C ASN A 112 -26.82 -21.54 24.74
N ASP A 113 -25.82 -20.74 24.31
CA ASP A 113 -25.57 -20.55 22.88
C ASP A 113 -24.11 -20.11 22.60
N THR A 114 -23.51 -20.55 21.49
CA THR A 114 -22.13 -20.17 21.15
C THR A 114 -22.08 -18.77 20.52
N TYR A 115 -21.14 -17.93 20.97
CA TYR A 115 -20.84 -16.63 20.38
C TYR A 115 -20.02 -16.73 19.07
N ASP A 116 -19.81 -17.96 18.58
CA ASP A 116 -18.99 -18.24 17.41
C ASP A 116 -19.63 -17.70 16.12
N PRO A 117 -18.84 -17.06 15.24
CA PRO A 117 -19.29 -16.65 13.92
C PRO A 117 -19.84 -17.83 13.12
N GLY A 118 -20.97 -17.61 12.44
CA GLY A 118 -21.54 -18.60 11.55
C GLY A 118 -20.78 -18.70 10.22
N MET A 119 -21.10 -19.71 9.43
CA MET A 119 -20.45 -19.99 8.15
C MET A 119 -20.60 -18.84 7.15
N MET A 120 -21.75 -18.13 7.15
CA MET A 120 -21.94 -17.01 6.22
C MET A 120 -21.03 -15.83 6.58
N TYR A 121 -20.80 -15.59 7.87
CA TYR A 121 -19.83 -14.61 8.35
C TYR A 121 -18.45 -14.84 7.73
N TYR A 122 -17.93 -16.08 7.78
CA TYR A 122 -16.63 -16.42 7.20
C TYR A 122 -16.57 -16.15 5.69
N LEU A 123 -17.59 -16.59 4.95
CA LEU A 123 -17.64 -16.42 3.49
C LEU A 123 -17.69 -14.93 3.12
N LEU A 124 -18.59 -14.16 3.72
CA LEU A 124 -18.73 -12.72 3.43
C LEU A 124 -17.52 -11.91 3.92
N SER A 125 -16.81 -12.37 4.95
CA SER A 125 -15.53 -11.79 5.39
C SER A 125 -14.47 -11.89 4.30
N THR A 126 -14.32 -13.06 3.67
CA THR A 126 -13.39 -13.22 2.52
C THR A 126 -13.82 -12.44 1.28
N VAL A 127 -15.14 -12.26 1.07
CA VAL A 127 -15.65 -11.39 -0.01
C VAL A 127 -15.26 -9.94 0.22
N ALA A 128 -15.40 -9.45 1.45
CA ALA A 128 -15.04 -8.08 1.79
C ALA A 128 -13.56 -7.81 1.48
N ASP A 129 -12.67 -8.72 1.85
CA ASP A 129 -11.24 -8.64 1.56
C ASP A 129 -10.96 -8.42 0.06
N VAL A 130 -11.56 -9.26 -0.80
CA VAL A 130 -11.37 -9.18 -2.26
C VAL A 130 -12.07 -7.97 -2.86
N SER A 131 -13.27 -7.60 -2.38
CA SER A 131 -14.07 -6.50 -2.96
C SER A 131 -13.42 -5.12 -2.80
N THR A 132 -12.63 -4.93 -1.74
CA THR A 132 -12.15 -3.60 -1.33
C THR A 132 -10.88 -3.15 -2.02
N ASN A 133 -10.06 -4.10 -2.45
CA ASN A 133 -8.86 -3.82 -3.19
C ASN A 133 -8.79 -4.67 -4.46
N MET A 134 -8.73 -4.00 -5.62
CA MET A 134 -8.61 -4.67 -6.91
C MET A 134 -7.32 -5.49 -7.06
N HIS A 135 -6.27 -5.18 -6.29
CA HIS A 135 -5.01 -5.92 -6.30
C HIS A 135 -5.10 -7.24 -5.54
N VAL A 136 -6.03 -7.38 -4.59
CA VAL A 136 -6.30 -8.64 -3.90
C VAL A 136 -7.20 -9.48 -4.80
N ASN A 137 -6.67 -10.63 -5.22
CA ASN A 137 -7.36 -11.51 -6.17
C ASN A 137 -8.05 -12.68 -5.45
N ALA A 138 -7.53 -13.10 -4.29
CA ALA A 138 -8.18 -14.08 -3.44
C ALA A 138 -7.92 -13.84 -1.94
N SER A 139 -8.86 -14.27 -1.11
CA SER A 139 -8.74 -14.33 0.35
C SER A 139 -9.36 -15.64 0.85
N ALA A 140 -8.71 -16.25 1.83
CA ALA A 140 -9.14 -17.52 2.41
C ALA A 140 -8.77 -17.64 3.89
N VAL A 141 -9.57 -18.43 4.62
CA VAL A 141 -9.21 -18.94 5.93
C VAL A 141 -9.20 -20.47 5.83
N TYR A 142 -8.07 -21.10 6.16
CA TYR A 142 -7.93 -22.55 6.10
C TYR A 142 -7.76 -23.12 7.50
N PHE A 143 -8.70 -23.96 7.93
CA PHE A 143 -8.59 -24.66 9.20
C PHE A 143 -7.82 -25.97 9.05
N SER A 144 -7.07 -26.33 10.08
CA SER A 144 -6.53 -27.67 10.24
C SER A 144 -7.69 -28.68 10.45
N PRO A 145 -7.53 -29.96 10.04
CA PRO A 145 -8.60 -30.94 10.14
C PRO A 145 -9.14 -31.09 11.56
N ASN A 146 -10.46 -31.20 11.70
CA ASN A 146 -11.16 -31.34 12.98
C ASN A 146 -10.94 -30.19 13.99
N MET A 147 -10.54 -28.98 13.56
CA MET A 147 -10.28 -27.86 14.48
C MET A 147 -11.26 -26.68 14.35
N SER A 148 -12.24 -26.73 13.44
CA SER A 148 -13.21 -25.63 13.26
C SER A 148 -14.56 -25.94 13.90
N TYR A 149 -14.95 -25.14 14.90
CA TYR A 149 -16.29 -25.16 15.49
C TYR A 149 -17.26 -24.27 14.70
N SER A 150 -18.55 -24.61 14.69
CA SER A 150 -19.54 -23.80 13.99
C SER A 150 -20.92 -23.88 14.62
N SER A 151 -21.58 -22.72 14.71
CA SER A 151 -22.98 -22.57 15.11
C SER A 151 -23.98 -22.80 13.97
N SER A 152 -23.52 -23.09 12.74
CA SER A 152 -24.38 -23.15 11.55
C SER A 152 -25.20 -24.43 11.41
N TYR A 153 -25.11 -25.39 12.34
CA TYR A 153 -25.88 -26.63 12.35
C TYR A 153 -26.47 -26.93 13.73
N ARG A 154 -27.74 -27.35 13.78
CA ARG A 154 -28.43 -27.71 15.03
C ARG A 154 -27.75 -28.90 15.71
N GLY A 155 -27.42 -28.76 17.00
CA GLY A 155 -26.76 -29.81 17.78
C GLY A 155 -25.28 -30.00 17.47
N PHE A 156 -24.67 -29.10 16.69
CA PHE A 156 -23.25 -29.14 16.30
C PHE A 156 -22.39 -28.23 17.20
N PHE A 157 -22.69 -28.16 18.50
CA PHE A 157 -21.98 -27.24 19.41
C PHE A 157 -20.64 -27.79 19.90
N ASN A 158 -20.52 -29.12 20.09
CA ASN A 158 -19.29 -29.78 20.53
C ASN A 158 -18.66 -30.65 19.43
N LYS A 159 -18.97 -30.34 18.17
CA LYS A 159 -18.44 -31.03 17.01
C LYS A 159 -17.63 -30.05 16.18
N THR A 160 -16.56 -30.55 15.60
CA THR A 160 -15.75 -29.80 14.65
C THR A 160 -16.04 -30.30 13.24
N PHE A 161 -15.90 -29.42 12.26
CA PHE A 161 -15.95 -29.88 10.88
C PHE A 161 -14.70 -30.70 10.57
N PRO A 162 -14.83 -31.78 9.77
CA PRO A 162 -13.68 -32.54 9.29
C PRO A 162 -12.67 -31.62 8.61
N ARG A 163 -13.15 -30.74 7.74
CA ARG A 163 -12.39 -29.72 7.01
C ARG A 163 -13.27 -28.49 6.83
N PHE A 164 -12.67 -27.30 6.84
CA PHE A 164 -13.38 -26.04 6.57
C PHE A 164 -12.40 -25.02 6.02
N ALA A 165 -12.70 -24.51 4.83
CA ALA A 165 -11.83 -23.55 4.17
C ALA A 165 -12.64 -22.57 3.32
N PRO A 166 -13.29 -21.56 3.93
CA PRO A 166 -13.91 -20.47 3.19
C PRO A 166 -12.86 -19.73 2.35
N ARG A 167 -13.05 -19.71 1.04
CA ARG A 167 -12.22 -18.98 0.09
C ARG A 167 -13.08 -18.20 -0.90
N THR A 168 -12.68 -16.97 -1.14
CA THR A 168 -13.20 -16.15 -2.23
C THR A 168 -12.09 -15.84 -3.21
N PHE A 169 -12.37 -15.95 -4.50
CA PHE A 169 -11.49 -15.49 -5.56
C PHE A 169 -12.27 -14.70 -6.60
N ARG A 170 -11.59 -13.73 -7.21
CA ARG A 170 -12.14 -12.90 -8.27
C ARG A 170 -12.28 -13.71 -9.55
N ALA A 171 -13.48 -13.73 -10.10
CA ALA A 171 -13.76 -14.37 -11.38
C ALA A 171 -13.55 -13.39 -12.52
N ASP A 172 -13.11 -13.91 -13.67
CA ASP A 172 -13.21 -13.17 -14.93
C ASP A 172 -14.67 -13.16 -15.37
N ASP A 173 -15.23 -11.95 -15.46
CA ASP A 173 -16.63 -11.69 -15.70
C ASP A 173 -16.92 -11.18 -17.11
N PHE A 174 -15.91 -11.15 -17.99
CA PHE A 174 -16.04 -10.73 -19.38
C PHE A 174 -17.14 -11.50 -20.15
N ASN A 175 -17.24 -12.81 -19.92
CA ASN A 175 -18.23 -13.69 -20.56
C ASN A 175 -19.40 -14.06 -19.63
N ASP A 176 -19.59 -13.35 -18.51
CA ASP A 176 -20.66 -13.63 -17.57
C ASP A 176 -22.01 -13.11 -18.11
N PRO A 177 -23.09 -13.93 -18.15
CA PRO A 177 -24.42 -13.47 -18.55
C PRO A 177 -24.96 -12.28 -17.75
N ILE A 178 -24.41 -12.01 -16.55
CA ILE A 178 -24.76 -10.84 -15.73
C ILE A 178 -24.36 -9.53 -16.42
N HIS A 179 -23.28 -9.53 -17.21
CA HIS A 179 -22.75 -8.34 -17.87
C HIS A 179 -23.07 -8.36 -19.36
N LEU A 180 -24.21 -7.76 -19.72
CA LEU A 180 -24.66 -7.69 -21.12
C LEU A 180 -23.66 -6.98 -22.04
N GLU A 181 -22.91 -6.01 -21.51
CA GLU A 181 -21.93 -5.21 -22.25
C GLU A 181 -20.62 -5.95 -22.53
N ARG A 182 -20.41 -7.14 -21.93
CA ARG A 182 -19.17 -7.93 -22.03
C ARG A 182 -17.91 -7.13 -21.71
N ILE A 183 -17.99 -6.28 -20.68
CA ILE A 183 -16.85 -5.56 -20.13
C ILE A 183 -16.46 -6.27 -18.84
N SER A 184 -15.16 -6.55 -18.66
CA SER A 184 -14.71 -7.09 -17.37
C SER A 184 -14.75 -5.98 -16.32
N THR A 185 -15.68 -6.11 -15.38
CA THR A 185 -15.80 -5.17 -14.25
C THR A 185 -14.93 -5.59 -13.07
N LEU A 186 -14.42 -6.82 -13.09
CA LEU A 186 -13.70 -7.45 -11.99
C LEU A 186 -14.54 -7.59 -10.70
N ASN A 187 -15.83 -7.25 -10.70
CA ASN A 187 -16.68 -7.18 -9.49
C ASN A 187 -17.50 -8.44 -9.24
N THR A 188 -17.16 -9.53 -9.93
CA THR A 188 -17.77 -10.84 -9.74
C THR A 188 -16.84 -11.76 -8.96
N PHE A 189 -17.36 -12.32 -7.88
CA PHE A 189 -16.60 -13.16 -6.96
C PHE A 189 -17.16 -14.56 -6.92
N THR A 190 -16.27 -15.53 -6.91
CA THR A 190 -16.62 -16.93 -6.71
C THR A 190 -16.24 -17.32 -5.29
N VAL A 191 -17.23 -17.77 -4.52
CA VAL A 191 -17.12 -17.97 -3.07
C VAL A 191 -17.40 -19.42 -2.77
N HIS A 192 -16.42 -20.16 -2.27
CA HIS A 192 -16.48 -21.59 -2.07
C HIS A 192 -15.90 -21.98 -0.73
N ASP A 193 -16.43 -23.04 -0.15
CA ASP A 193 -15.78 -23.76 0.92
C ASP A 193 -14.91 -24.87 0.33
N LEU A 194 -13.60 -24.65 0.27
CA LEU A 194 -12.62 -25.62 -0.23
C LEU A 194 -12.44 -26.83 0.69
N GLY A 195 -12.97 -26.78 1.92
CA GLY A 195 -13.02 -27.94 2.81
C GLY A 195 -14.16 -28.89 2.50
N ALA A 196 -15.10 -28.50 1.63
CA ALA A 196 -16.21 -29.35 1.23
C ALA A 196 -15.83 -30.29 0.08
N VAL A 197 -14.87 -31.19 0.35
CA VAL A 197 -14.31 -32.16 -0.59
C VAL A 197 -14.23 -33.54 0.04
N ASN A 198 -14.33 -34.58 -0.79
CA ASN A 198 -14.06 -35.93 -0.33
C ASN A 198 -12.61 -36.05 0.18
N PRO A 199 -12.40 -36.67 1.37
CA PRO A 199 -11.06 -36.85 1.93
C PRO A 199 -10.16 -37.67 1.00
N ASP A 200 -8.85 -37.48 1.15
CA ASP A 200 -7.80 -38.22 0.44
C ASP A 200 -7.81 -38.07 -1.09
N THR A 201 -8.45 -37.00 -1.59
CA THR A 201 -8.40 -36.60 -2.99
C THR A 201 -7.33 -35.55 -3.22
N SER A 202 -6.91 -35.35 -4.47
CA SER A 202 -6.00 -34.26 -4.86
C SER A 202 -6.57 -32.86 -4.62
N SER A 203 -7.88 -32.77 -4.34
CA SER A 203 -8.58 -31.53 -3.99
C SER A 203 -8.48 -31.18 -2.51
N ASP A 204 -8.00 -32.11 -1.68
CA ASP A 204 -7.82 -31.91 -0.25
C ASP A 204 -6.60 -31.02 0.05
N TYR A 205 -6.84 -29.79 0.52
CA TYR A 205 -5.80 -28.80 0.81
C TYR A 205 -4.81 -29.17 1.92
N THR A 206 -5.12 -30.17 2.77
CA THR A 206 -4.18 -30.61 3.80
C THR A 206 -3.29 -31.76 3.34
N SER A 207 -3.62 -32.37 2.21
CA SER A 207 -2.90 -33.51 1.66
C SER A 207 -1.58 -33.08 1.02
N ASP A 208 -0.59 -33.97 1.05
CA ASP A 208 0.66 -33.77 0.31
C ASP A 208 0.44 -33.82 -1.22
N TYR A 209 -0.63 -34.47 -1.66
CA TYR A 209 -1.03 -34.53 -3.08
C TYR A 209 -1.63 -33.22 -3.59
N TYR A 210 -1.94 -32.28 -2.70
CA TYR A 210 -2.43 -30.96 -3.10
C TYR A 210 -1.30 -30.11 -3.66
N ARG A 211 -1.39 -29.83 -4.95
CA ARG A 211 -0.30 -29.26 -5.76
C ARG A 211 0.24 -27.93 -5.25
N ILE A 212 -0.61 -27.13 -4.61
CA ILE A 212 -0.29 -25.78 -4.10
C ILE A 212 -0.38 -25.69 -2.57
N ASN A 213 0.15 -26.68 -1.82
CA ASN A 213 0.00 -26.75 -0.35
C ASN A 213 1.07 -25.98 0.46
N GLU A 214 1.96 -25.23 -0.16
CA GLU A 214 3.06 -24.57 0.55
C GLU A 214 2.60 -23.55 1.58
N TRP A 215 1.54 -22.78 1.29
CA TRP A 215 0.96 -21.83 2.26
C TRP A 215 0.48 -22.53 3.53
N TYR A 216 -0.09 -23.74 3.42
CA TYR A 216 -0.58 -24.51 4.57
C TYR A 216 0.57 -24.87 5.50
N LYS A 217 1.65 -25.39 4.92
CA LYS A 217 2.85 -25.85 5.62
C LYS A 217 3.68 -24.74 6.28
N LYS A 218 3.38 -23.47 6.01
CA LYS A 218 4.08 -22.34 6.66
C LYS A 218 3.81 -22.27 8.17
N TRP A 219 2.62 -22.66 8.61
CA TRP A 219 2.20 -22.61 10.02
C TRP A 219 1.45 -23.85 10.49
N LEU A 220 0.86 -24.63 9.58
CA LEU A 220 0.06 -25.81 9.91
C LEU A 220 0.69 -27.11 9.40
N PRO A 221 0.48 -28.26 10.08
CA PRO A 221 -0.09 -28.34 11.43
C PRO A 221 0.84 -27.67 12.46
N ASP A 222 0.28 -27.21 13.57
CA ASP A 222 1.05 -26.54 14.63
C ASP A 222 1.98 -27.53 15.34
N LYS A 223 3.21 -27.67 14.83
CA LYS A 223 4.25 -28.52 15.40
C LYS A 223 5.08 -27.70 16.37
N VAL A 224 4.81 -27.85 17.66
CA VAL A 224 5.58 -27.19 18.73
C VAL A 224 6.64 -28.16 19.24
N SER A 225 7.92 -27.78 19.17
CA SER A 225 9.04 -28.58 19.71
C SER A 225 9.19 -28.46 21.23
N GLU A 226 8.64 -27.39 21.81
CA GLU A 226 8.65 -27.08 23.25
C GLU A 226 7.22 -27.11 23.84
N ARG A 227 6.92 -26.28 24.86
CA ARG A 227 5.58 -26.15 25.45
C ARG A 227 4.66 -25.31 24.57
N HIS A 228 3.39 -25.70 24.51
CA HIS A 228 2.33 -24.96 23.81
C HIS A 228 2.05 -23.57 24.40
N ASP A 229 2.39 -23.32 25.68
CA ASP A 229 2.16 -22.04 26.37
C ASP A 229 3.01 -20.85 25.86
N THR A 230 3.81 -21.04 24.81
CA THR A 230 4.73 -20.03 24.26
C THR A 230 4.07 -19.05 23.27
N LYS A 231 2.79 -19.24 22.92
CA LYS A 231 2.10 -18.38 21.93
C LYS A 231 1.91 -16.95 22.46
N THR A 232 2.16 -15.97 21.61
CA THR A 232 2.07 -14.53 21.93
C THR A 232 0.68 -14.14 22.44
N THR A 233 0.65 -13.39 23.54
CA THR A 233 -0.59 -12.88 24.15
C THR A 233 -0.72 -11.37 23.94
N TYR A 234 -1.96 -10.94 23.75
CA TYR A 234 -2.36 -9.55 23.60
C TYR A 234 -3.39 -9.22 24.68
N GLN A 235 -3.25 -8.05 25.29
CA GLN A 235 -4.13 -7.55 26.33
C GLN A 235 -5.01 -6.43 25.78
N ILE A 236 -6.32 -6.50 26.05
CA ILE A 236 -7.31 -5.51 25.64
C ILE A 236 -8.03 -5.00 26.89
N GLU A 237 -8.14 -3.68 26.99
CA GLU A 237 -8.96 -3.00 27.99
C GLU A 237 -10.22 -2.48 27.30
N ILE A 238 -11.37 -3.11 27.57
CA ILE A 238 -12.66 -2.78 26.99
C ILE A 238 -13.46 -1.96 27.99
N ARG A 239 -13.93 -0.79 27.56
CA ARG A 239 -14.85 0.06 28.31
C ARG A 239 -16.20 0.12 27.60
N TYR A 240 -17.21 -0.50 28.19
CA TYR A 240 -18.55 -0.56 27.60
C TYR A 240 -19.36 0.73 27.83
N ALA A 241 -20.49 0.85 27.11
CA ALA A 241 -21.44 1.95 27.27
C ALA A 241 -21.92 2.15 28.72
N ASN A 242 -22.01 1.07 29.51
CA ASN A 242 -22.46 1.10 30.90
C ASN A 242 -21.37 1.56 31.91
N ASN A 243 -20.23 2.09 31.43
CA ASN A 243 -19.04 2.42 32.24
C ASN A 243 -18.34 1.21 32.91
N THR A 244 -18.69 -0.03 32.55
CA THR A 244 -17.95 -1.20 33.01
C THR A 244 -16.64 -1.32 32.24
N ASN A 245 -15.56 -1.59 32.98
CA ASN A 245 -14.23 -1.85 32.41
C ASN A 245 -13.93 -3.34 32.56
N GLU A 246 -13.58 -3.99 31.46
CA GLU A 246 -13.13 -5.38 31.44
C GLU A 246 -11.76 -5.46 30.79
N THR A 247 -10.86 -6.24 31.39
CA THR A 247 -9.56 -6.53 30.82
C THR A 247 -9.55 -7.97 30.34
N TYR A 248 -9.19 -8.17 29.08
CA TYR A 248 -9.19 -9.48 28.46
C TYR A 248 -7.85 -9.77 27.77
N THR A 249 -7.36 -10.98 27.93
CA THR A 249 -6.11 -11.45 27.31
C THR A 249 -6.41 -12.60 26.38
N PHE A 250 -5.91 -12.53 25.15
CA PHE A 250 -6.08 -13.59 24.15
C PHE A 250 -4.76 -13.91 23.46
N HIS A 251 -4.64 -15.13 22.96
CA HIS A 251 -3.50 -15.54 22.13
C HIS A 251 -3.70 -15.07 20.70
N GLY A 252 -2.68 -14.52 20.05
CA GLY A 252 -2.75 -14.02 18.68
C GLY A 252 -1.62 -14.54 17.79
N PRO A 253 -1.50 -14.01 16.56
CA PRO A 253 -0.33 -14.26 15.74
C PRO A 253 0.95 -13.70 16.39
N PRO A 254 2.13 -14.20 15.98
CA PRO A 254 3.42 -13.74 16.50
C PRO A 254 3.57 -12.22 16.50
N GLY A 255 4.28 -11.69 17.49
CA GLY A 255 4.58 -10.26 17.56
C GLY A 255 5.46 -9.78 16.41
N ALA A 256 5.38 -8.49 16.09
CA ALA A 256 6.27 -7.86 15.11
C ALA A 256 7.76 -7.95 15.50
N ASP A 257 8.05 -8.08 16.79
CA ASP A 257 9.39 -8.21 17.37
C ASP A 257 9.96 -9.64 17.25
N GLU A 258 9.11 -10.65 17.10
CA GLU A 258 9.49 -12.07 17.11
C GLU A 258 10.11 -12.52 15.76
N ASN A 259 10.82 -13.66 15.77
CA ASN A 259 11.40 -14.27 14.58
C ASN A 259 11.09 -15.79 14.57
N PRO A 260 10.36 -16.32 13.57
CA PRO A 260 9.80 -15.63 12.41
C PRO A 260 8.70 -14.63 12.79
N GLY A 261 8.61 -13.54 12.02
CA GLY A 261 7.57 -12.52 12.21
C GLY A 261 6.14 -13.03 11.94
N PRO A 262 5.12 -12.18 12.10
CA PRO A 262 3.70 -12.56 12.03
C PRO A 262 3.27 -13.14 10.67
N VAL A 263 3.93 -12.71 9.60
CA VAL A 263 3.54 -13.02 8.22
C VAL A 263 4.65 -13.82 7.55
N LYS A 264 4.28 -14.94 6.94
CA LYS A 264 5.17 -15.70 6.05
C LYS A 264 4.67 -15.56 4.61
N TRP A 265 5.61 -15.28 3.71
CA TRP A 265 5.34 -15.20 2.28
C TRP A 265 5.49 -16.57 1.61
N THR A 266 4.68 -16.83 0.59
CA THR A 266 4.90 -17.94 -0.35
C THR A 266 5.74 -17.47 -1.52
N ARG A 267 6.43 -18.41 -2.16
CA ARG A 267 6.93 -18.18 -3.51
C ARG A 267 5.75 -18.04 -4.50
N PRO A 268 5.92 -17.33 -5.62
CA PRO A 268 4.83 -17.19 -6.58
C PRO A 268 4.44 -18.53 -7.15
N TYR A 269 3.14 -18.77 -7.28
CA TYR A 269 2.62 -20.05 -7.74
C TYR A 269 1.38 -19.88 -8.62
N PHE A 270 1.09 -20.86 -9.48
CA PHE A 270 -0.08 -20.84 -10.35
C PHE A 270 -1.28 -21.55 -9.71
N ASP A 271 -2.37 -20.82 -9.44
CA ASP A 271 -3.59 -21.37 -8.80
C ASP A 271 -4.52 -22.04 -9.83
N CYS A 272 -4.13 -23.27 -10.18
CA CYS A 272 -4.80 -24.11 -11.18
C CYS A 272 -6.23 -24.51 -10.78
N GLY A 273 -7.17 -24.44 -11.75
CA GLY A 273 -8.56 -24.87 -11.58
C GLY A 273 -9.45 -23.91 -10.78
N ARG A 274 -8.91 -22.74 -10.37
CA ARG A 274 -9.62 -21.73 -9.58
C ARG A 274 -9.47 -20.35 -10.19
N SER A 275 -8.53 -19.54 -9.70
CA SER A 275 -8.27 -18.21 -10.27
C SER A 275 -7.50 -18.28 -11.59
N ASN A 276 -6.75 -19.37 -11.85
CA ASN A 276 -5.96 -19.59 -13.06
C ASN A 276 -4.96 -18.46 -13.37
N ARG A 277 -4.34 -17.92 -12.31
CA ARG A 277 -3.35 -16.85 -12.39
C ARG A 277 -2.12 -17.18 -11.56
N TRP A 278 -1.03 -16.47 -11.85
CA TRP A 278 0.18 -16.47 -11.02
C TRP A 278 -0.06 -15.57 -9.81
N MET A 279 0.14 -16.13 -8.61
CA MET A 279 -0.26 -15.51 -7.35
C MET A 279 0.88 -15.52 -6.35
N VAL A 280 0.91 -14.52 -5.48
CA VAL A 280 1.78 -14.46 -4.30
C VAL A 280 0.90 -14.29 -3.07
N ALA A 281 1.16 -15.07 -2.03
CA ALA A 281 0.33 -15.12 -0.82
C ALA A 281 1.09 -14.67 0.43
N ALA A 282 0.39 -13.90 1.26
CA ALA A 282 0.76 -13.61 2.65
C ALA A 282 -0.02 -14.52 3.60
N VAL A 283 0.69 -15.23 4.48
CA VAL A 283 0.11 -16.26 5.37
C VAL A 283 0.33 -15.91 6.83
N VAL A 284 -0.76 -15.85 7.59
CA VAL A 284 -0.78 -15.51 9.02
C VAL A 284 -1.50 -16.61 9.82
N PRO A 285 -0.95 -17.07 10.95
CA PRO A 285 -1.60 -18.07 11.77
C PRO A 285 -2.75 -17.46 12.58
N ILE A 286 -3.76 -18.28 12.87
CA ILE A 286 -4.89 -17.96 13.74
C ILE A 286 -4.75 -18.82 14.99
N ALA A 287 -4.66 -18.17 16.15
CA ALA A 287 -4.53 -18.82 17.43
C ALA A 287 -5.91 -19.03 18.08
N ASP A 288 -6.12 -20.20 18.63
CA ASP A 288 -7.29 -20.54 19.42
C ASP A 288 -6.92 -21.48 20.57
N ILE A 289 -7.80 -21.57 21.55
CA ILE A 289 -7.67 -22.52 22.65
C ILE A 289 -8.36 -23.81 22.24
N TYR A 290 -7.60 -24.90 22.13
CA TYR A 290 -8.07 -26.18 21.62
C TYR A 290 -7.58 -27.36 22.49
N PRO A 291 -8.38 -28.42 22.70
CA PRO A 291 -9.80 -28.55 22.35
C PRO A 291 -10.70 -27.61 23.14
N ARG A 292 -11.84 -27.22 22.56
CA ARG A 292 -12.83 -26.37 23.23
C ARG A 292 -13.88 -27.19 23.98
N HIS A 293 -14.55 -26.52 24.92
CA HIS A 293 -15.79 -27.03 25.56
C HIS A 293 -15.53 -28.32 26.33
N THR A 294 -14.29 -28.48 26.81
CA THR A 294 -13.97 -29.55 27.73
C THR A 294 -14.44 -29.14 29.13
N GLY A 295 -14.91 -30.10 29.93
CA GLY A 295 -15.17 -29.86 31.35
C GLY A 295 -13.89 -29.61 32.16
N PHE A 296 -12.72 -29.67 31.51
CA PHE A 296 -11.40 -29.73 32.13
C PHE A 296 -10.49 -28.65 31.54
N ARG A 297 -10.46 -27.48 32.17
CA ARG A 297 -9.65 -26.33 31.72
C ARG A 297 -8.14 -26.62 31.58
N HIS A 298 -7.62 -27.61 32.29
CA HIS A 298 -6.20 -28.00 32.22
C HIS A 298 -5.81 -28.75 30.94
N ILE A 299 -6.80 -29.16 30.12
CA ILE A 299 -6.59 -29.81 28.81
C ILE A 299 -6.67 -28.77 27.67
N GLU A 300 -7.22 -27.59 27.94
CA GLU A 300 -7.33 -26.52 26.96
C GLU A 300 -5.99 -25.77 26.84
N TYR A 301 -5.32 -25.85 25.69
CA TYR A 301 -4.03 -25.15 25.44
C TYR A 301 -4.07 -24.33 24.14
N PRO A 302 -3.26 -23.26 24.04
CA PRO A 302 -3.23 -22.43 22.84
C PRO A 302 -2.55 -23.15 21.67
N THR A 303 -3.22 -23.14 20.52
CA THR A 303 -2.73 -23.77 19.29
C THR A 303 -3.05 -22.92 18.07
N TYR A 304 -2.24 -23.04 17.02
CA TYR A 304 -2.63 -22.52 15.71
C TYR A 304 -3.61 -23.49 15.03
N THR A 305 -4.89 -23.11 15.01
CA THR A 305 -5.98 -23.94 14.47
C THR A 305 -6.27 -23.67 13.00
N ALA A 306 -5.89 -22.49 12.51
CA ALA A 306 -6.13 -22.06 11.14
C ALA A 306 -5.04 -21.10 10.65
N VAL A 307 -5.05 -20.83 9.34
CA VAL A 307 -4.25 -19.78 8.69
C VAL A 307 -5.14 -18.88 7.84
N SER A 308 -4.88 -17.59 7.90
CA SER A 308 -5.40 -16.60 6.96
C SER A 308 -4.44 -16.46 5.80
N VAL A 309 -4.95 -16.59 4.57
CA VAL A 309 -4.17 -16.53 3.33
C VAL A 309 -4.79 -15.48 2.43
N VAL A 310 -4.05 -14.41 2.16
CA VAL A 310 -4.49 -13.33 1.26
C VAL A 310 -3.52 -13.25 0.09
N GLU A 311 -4.06 -13.18 -1.11
CA GLU A 311 -3.31 -13.43 -2.34
C GLU A 311 -3.51 -12.32 -3.36
N MET A 312 -2.41 -11.91 -3.99
CA MET A 312 -2.43 -10.95 -5.09
C MET A 312 -1.81 -11.54 -6.36
N ASP A 313 -2.17 -10.95 -7.48
CA ASP A 313 -1.64 -11.30 -8.79
C ASP A 313 -0.16 -10.90 -8.90
N PHE A 314 0.70 -11.87 -9.27
CA PHE A 314 2.13 -11.66 -9.44
C PHE A 314 2.42 -10.65 -10.56
N GLU A 315 1.61 -10.59 -11.61
CA GLU A 315 1.82 -9.67 -12.73
C GLU A 315 1.70 -8.20 -12.32
N ARG A 316 1.07 -7.93 -11.17
CA ARG A 316 0.89 -6.58 -10.63
C ARG A 316 2.01 -6.16 -9.66
N ILE A 317 2.96 -7.05 -9.37
CA ILE A 317 4.10 -6.74 -8.51
C ILE A 317 5.21 -6.14 -9.38
N ASP A 318 5.67 -4.95 -8.99
CA ASP A 318 6.80 -4.30 -9.66
C ASP A 318 8.09 -5.09 -9.48
N ILE A 319 8.89 -5.18 -10.55
CA ILE A 319 10.24 -5.76 -10.50
C ILE A 319 11.30 -4.66 -10.41
N ASN A 320 12.43 -4.97 -9.78
CA ASN A 320 13.58 -4.08 -9.75
C ASN A 320 14.71 -4.63 -10.63
N GLN A 321 14.95 -4.00 -11.77
CA GLN A 321 15.98 -4.40 -12.73
C GLN A 321 17.35 -3.76 -12.50
N CYS A 322 17.42 -2.79 -11.58
CA CYS A 322 18.66 -2.08 -11.29
C CYS A 322 19.67 -2.95 -10.54
N PRO A 323 20.97 -2.63 -10.60
CA PRO A 323 21.99 -3.33 -9.84
C PRO A 323 21.71 -3.27 -8.33
N PRO A 324 22.29 -4.20 -7.54
CA PRO A 324 22.21 -4.14 -6.09
C PRO A 324 22.86 -2.84 -5.59
N GLY A 325 22.22 -2.20 -4.62
CA GLY A 325 22.63 -0.90 -4.09
C GLY A 325 21.87 -0.60 -2.80
N LEU A 326 22.16 0.54 -2.16
CA LEU A 326 21.50 0.95 -0.92
C LEU A 326 19.97 1.02 -1.13
N GLY A 327 19.23 0.11 -0.49
CA GLY A 327 17.77 -0.05 -0.67
C GLY A 327 17.34 -1.28 -1.50
N ASN A 328 18.31 -1.95 -2.14
CA ASN A 328 18.21 -3.20 -2.92
C ASN A 328 19.29 -4.22 -2.52
N ASN A 329 19.40 -4.48 -1.21
CA ASN A 329 20.34 -5.44 -0.65
C ASN A 329 19.76 -6.87 -0.51
N GLY A 330 18.44 -7.03 -0.74
CA GLY A 330 17.74 -8.31 -0.60
C GLY A 330 17.89 -9.22 -1.81
N ALA A 331 17.36 -10.45 -1.70
CA ALA A 331 17.27 -11.35 -2.84
C ALA A 331 16.40 -10.74 -3.94
N ASN A 332 16.95 -10.64 -5.15
CA ASN A 332 16.27 -10.09 -6.31
C ASN A 332 16.81 -10.77 -7.57
N LYS A 333 15.98 -11.64 -8.18
CA LYS A 333 16.34 -12.38 -9.39
C LYS A 333 16.62 -11.49 -10.59
N PHE A 334 16.01 -10.29 -10.61
CA PHE A 334 16.08 -9.36 -11.74
C PHE A 334 17.19 -8.31 -11.58
N ALA A 335 17.99 -8.37 -10.53
CA ALA A 335 19.07 -7.42 -10.32
C ALA A 335 20.07 -7.41 -11.49
N ASP A 336 20.56 -6.22 -11.84
CA ASP A 336 21.51 -5.97 -12.95
C ASP A 336 21.02 -6.46 -14.33
N THR A 337 19.70 -6.57 -14.53
CA THR A 337 19.10 -6.82 -15.87
C THR A 337 18.81 -5.54 -16.65
N ALA A 338 18.92 -4.37 -16.01
CA ALA A 338 18.76 -3.09 -16.67
C ALA A 338 19.85 -2.86 -17.73
N ARG A 339 19.46 -2.38 -18.91
CA ARG A 339 20.33 -2.15 -20.06
C ARG A 339 20.90 -0.73 -20.12
N CYS A 340 20.96 -0.04 -18.99
CA CYS A 340 21.60 1.26 -18.88
C CYS A 340 23.10 1.17 -19.23
N LYS A 341 23.63 2.19 -19.90
CA LYS A 341 25.05 2.30 -20.23
C LYS A 341 25.90 2.42 -18.97
N LYS A 342 26.58 1.35 -18.58
CA LYS A 342 27.38 1.28 -17.33
C LYS A 342 28.54 2.26 -17.29
N GLU A 343 28.91 2.91 -18.39
CA GLU A 343 30.02 3.90 -18.40
C GLU A 343 29.54 5.31 -18.03
N THR A 344 28.38 5.71 -18.56
CA THR A 344 27.90 7.10 -18.51
C THR A 344 26.60 7.27 -17.70
N THR A 345 25.87 6.18 -17.44
CA THR A 345 24.54 6.21 -16.79
C THR A 345 24.43 5.28 -15.57
N GLU A 346 23.45 5.58 -14.72
CA GLU A 346 23.07 4.87 -13.51
C GLU A 346 21.56 4.54 -13.58
N CYS A 347 21.16 3.41 -13.01
CA CYS A 347 19.79 2.91 -13.09
C CYS A 347 18.98 3.37 -11.86
N GLU A 348 17.80 3.93 -12.11
CA GLU A 348 16.80 4.22 -11.09
C GLU A 348 15.51 3.43 -11.41
N PRO A 349 14.95 2.64 -10.47
CA PRO A 349 13.74 1.86 -10.73
C PRO A 349 12.51 2.75 -10.85
N LEU A 350 11.57 2.38 -11.72
CA LEU A 350 10.24 3.00 -11.80
C LEU A 350 9.22 2.16 -11.03
N HIS A 351 8.15 2.79 -10.55
CA HIS A 351 7.10 2.16 -9.76
C HIS A 351 5.76 2.15 -10.52
N GLY A 352 4.89 1.18 -10.22
CA GLY A 352 3.56 1.04 -10.83
C GLY A 352 3.56 0.40 -12.23
N TRP A 353 4.63 -0.30 -12.60
CA TRP A 353 4.78 -0.96 -13.91
C TRP A 353 4.36 -2.43 -13.92
N GLY A 354 4.24 -3.05 -12.75
CA GLY A 354 4.03 -4.49 -12.57
C GLY A 354 5.20 -5.32 -13.09
N PHE A 355 4.92 -6.57 -13.43
CA PHE A 355 5.89 -7.49 -14.02
C PHE A 355 6.11 -7.15 -15.50
N ARG A 356 6.89 -6.09 -15.76
CA ARG A 356 7.22 -5.62 -17.11
C ARG A 356 8.69 -5.22 -17.22
N ARG A 357 9.32 -5.59 -18.34
CA ARG A 357 10.68 -5.15 -18.69
C ARG A 357 10.69 -3.66 -19.03
N GLY A 358 11.75 -2.97 -18.66
CA GLY A 358 11.94 -1.54 -18.88
C GLY A 358 11.38 -0.65 -17.76
N ALA A 359 11.02 -1.24 -16.62
CA ALA A 359 10.53 -0.54 -15.42
C ALA A 359 11.67 0.18 -14.65
N TYR A 360 12.50 0.93 -15.37
CA TYR A 360 13.61 1.72 -14.83
C TYR A 360 13.87 2.93 -15.73
N GLN A 361 14.67 3.87 -15.26
CA GLN A 361 15.21 4.96 -16.05
C GLN A 361 16.73 5.05 -15.87
N CYS A 362 17.44 5.42 -16.92
CA CYS A 362 18.89 5.61 -16.90
C CYS A 362 19.19 7.10 -16.74
N ARG A 363 19.67 7.47 -15.56
CA ARG A 363 20.12 8.81 -15.21
C ARG A 363 21.62 8.95 -15.47
N CYS A 364 22.11 10.14 -15.76
CA CYS A 364 23.56 10.35 -15.91
C CYS A 364 24.28 10.17 -14.57
N ARG A 365 25.43 9.49 -14.61
CA ARG A 365 26.32 9.35 -13.44
C ARG A 365 26.88 10.71 -12.99
N PRO A 366 27.29 10.84 -11.72
CA PRO A 366 28.09 11.98 -11.28
C PRO A 366 29.29 12.23 -12.20
N GLY A 367 29.54 13.50 -12.54
CA GLY A 367 30.55 13.88 -13.53
C GLY A 367 30.10 13.78 -15.00
N TYR A 368 28.86 13.36 -15.27
CA TYR A 368 28.24 13.38 -16.58
C TYR A 368 26.96 14.22 -16.58
N ARG A 369 26.58 14.73 -17.75
CA ARG A 369 25.36 15.50 -17.99
C ARG A 369 24.60 14.99 -19.20
N GLN A 370 23.31 15.29 -19.25
CA GLN A 370 22.49 14.99 -20.43
C GLN A 370 22.99 15.79 -21.66
N PRO A 371 22.95 15.19 -22.86
CA PRO A 371 23.16 15.91 -24.12
C PRO A 371 22.16 17.06 -24.28
N LEU A 372 22.52 18.07 -25.06
CA LEU A 372 21.66 19.25 -25.26
C LEU A 372 20.33 18.93 -25.95
N GLN A 373 20.20 17.80 -26.62
CA GLN A 373 18.97 17.37 -27.31
C GLN A 373 18.01 16.61 -26.40
N VAL A 374 18.52 16.06 -25.29
CA VAL A 374 17.78 15.18 -24.39
C VAL A 374 17.36 15.95 -23.14
N ARG A 375 16.08 15.83 -22.78
CA ARG A 375 15.47 16.60 -21.68
C ARG A 375 15.21 15.80 -20.41
N ARG A 376 15.17 14.47 -20.51
CA ARG A 376 14.77 13.57 -19.44
C ARG A 376 15.76 12.40 -19.38
N PRO A 377 15.90 11.75 -18.21
CA PRO A 377 16.57 10.46 -18.13
C PRO A 377 16.02 9.49 -19.18
N TYR A 378 16.86 8.59 -19.68
CA TYR A 378 16.45 7.66 -20.70
C TYR A 378 15.53 6.60 -20.10
N LEU A 379 14.29 6.51 -20.57
CA LEU A 379 13.34 5.52 -20.06
C LEU A 379 13.73 4.11 -20.51
N GLY A 380 13.72 3.18 -19.56
CA GLY A 380 14.04 1.77 -19.77
C GLY A 380 13.18 1.15 -20.87
N GLU A 381 11.88 1.43 -20.92
CA GLU A 381 11.00 0.96 -22.02
C GLU A 381 11.53 1.31 -23.41
N ILE A 382 12.10 2.51 -23.57
CA ILE A 382 12.67 2.97 -24.85
C ILE A 382 14.00 2.27 -25.12
N VAL A 383 14.85 2.15 -24.10
CA VAL A 383 16.14 1.45 -24.20
C VAL A 383 15.94 -0.02 -24.57
N GLU A 384 14.96 -0.68 -23.96
CA GLU A 384 14.63 -2.09 -24.18
C GLU A 384 13.98 -2.35 -25.55
N ARG A 385 13.37 -1.34 -26.18
CA ARG A 385 12.82 -1.42 -27.55
C ARG A 385 13.80 -0.98 -28.63
N ALA A 386 14.93 -0.40 -28.24
CA ALA A 386 15.90 0.15 -29.18
C ALA A 386 16.50 -0.94 -30.09
N THR A 387 16.73 -0.58 -31.35
CA THR A 387 17.55 -1.39 -32.26
C THR A 387 19.02 -1.34 -31.85
N ALA A 388 19.83 -2.30 -32.34
CA ALA A 388 21.27 -2.31 -32.06
C ALA A 388 21.93 -0.96 -32.42
N GLU A 389 21.62 -0.41 -33.59
CA GLU A 389 22.16 0.87 -34.07
C GLU A 389 21.78 2.04 -33.13
N GLN A 390 20.51 2.12 -32.72
CA GLN A 390 20.05 3.14 -31.78
C GLN A 390 20.69 3.01 -30.40
N TYR A 391 20.89 1.79 -29.92
CA TYR A 391 21.49 1.53 -28.62
C TYR A 391 22.98 1.91 -28.59
N TYR A 392 23.75 1.55 -29.61
CA TYR A 392 25.19 1.85 -29.65
C TYR A 392 25.51 3.32 -29.95
N ASN A 393 24.68 4.00 -30.76
CA ASN A 393 24.89 5.41 -31.10
C ASN A 393 24.20 6.39 -30.16
N GLY A 394 23.42 5.91 -29.19
CA GLY A 394 22.55 6.72 -28.34
C GLY A 394 22.57 6.31 -26.87
N PHE A 395 21.72 6.96 -26.08
CA PHE A 395 21.55 6.72 -24.64
C PHE A 395 22.78 7.00 -23.76
N ASP A 396 23.82 7.63 -24.31
CA ASP A 396 25.00 8.05 -23.55
C ASP A 396 24.83 9.44 -22.94
N CYS A 397 25.51 9.66 -21.81
CA CYS A 397 25.66 10.98 -21.21
C CYS A 397 27.02 11.60 -21.57
N THR A 398 27.05 12.91 -21.71
CA THR A 398 28.28 13.66 -22.02
C THR A 398 29.07 13.95 -20.75
N LYS A 399 30.40 13.78 -20.79
CA LYS A 399 31.26 14.06 -19.63
C LYS A 399 31.33 15.57 -19.34
N ILE A 400 31.23 15.94 -18.07
CA ILE A 400 31.45 17.31 -17.60
C ILE A 400 32.95 17.60 -17.68
N GLY A 401 33.32 18.78 -18.18
CA GLY A 401 34.71 19.20 -18.32
C GLY A 401 35.37 19.47 -16.96
N TRP A 402 35.64 20.74 -16.65
CA TRP A 402 36.26 21.11 -15.38
C TRP A 402 35.25 21.10 -14.23
N ILE A 403 35.50 20.26 -13.21
CA ILE A 403 34.69 20.09 -12.00
C ILE A 403 35.31 20.88 -10.83
N GLN A 404 34.49 21.57 -10.06
CA GLN A 404 34.86 22.36 -8.88
C GLN A 404 34.84 21.53 -7.61
N LYS A 405 35.71 21.84 -6.65
CA LYS A 405 35.58 21.36 -5.26
C LYS A 405 34.82 22.40 -4.43
N MET A 406 34.01 21.93 -3.48
CA MET A 406 33.36 22.84 -2.54
C MET A 406 34.40 23.52 -1.63
N PRO A 407 34.26 24.83 -1.37
CA PRO A 407 35.15 25.55 -0.48
C PRO A 407 34.95 25.09 0.97
N VAL A 408 36.07 24.97 1.71
CA VAL A 408 36.10 24.51 3.10
C VAL A 408 35.71 25.62 4.09
N GLN A 409 36.08 26.87 3.79
CA GLN A 409 35.76 28.03 4.62
C GLN A 409 34.47 28.68 4.15
N TRP A 410 33.63 29.07 5.10
CA TRP A 410 32.35 29.71 4.85
C TRP A 410 32.41 31.17 5.28
N GLU A 411 31.84 32.04 4.46
CA GLU A 411 31.79 33.47 4.72
C GLU A 411 30.34 33.93 4.79
N LYS A 412 30.10 35.07 5.44
CA LYS A 412 28.80 35.73 5.39
C LYS A 412 28.49 36.19 3.97
N SER A 413 27.24 36.06 3.57
CA SER A 413 26.80 36.56 2.26
C SER A 413 26.99 38.07 2.17
N GLN A 414 27.45 38.57 1.01
CA GLN A 414 27.53 40.01 0.76
C GLN A 414 26.16 40.68 1.03
N PRO A 415 26.10 41.84 1.73
CA PRO A 415 24.84 42.48 2.13
C PRO A 415 23.88 42.73 0.97
N TYR A 416 24.40 43.11 -0.20
CA TYR A 416 23.61 43.33 -1.41
C TYR A 416 22.88 42.05 -1.87
N ILE A 417 23.58 40.90 -1.87
CA ILE A 417 23.01 39.62 -2.31
C ILE A 417 21.97 39.14 -1.30
N ARG A 418 22.25 39.28 0.00
CA ARG A 418 21.30 38.99 1.08
C ARG A 418 19.99 39.76 0.89
N ASN A 419 20.08 41.07 0.67
CA ASN A 419 18.90 41.91 0.48
C ASN A 419 18.10 41.53 -0.78
N LEU A 420 18.78 41.15 -1.87
CA LEU A 420 18.12 40.65 -3.08
C LEU A 420 17.31 39.36 -2.82
N VAL A 421 17.85 38.44 -2.02
CA VAL A 421 17.16 37.20 -1.64
C VAL A 421 15.98 37.50 -0.71
N LEU A 422 16.18 38.35 0.30
CA LEU A 422 15.12 38.75 1.24
C LEU A 422 13.99 39.55 0.58
N ASP A 423 14.28 40.35 -0.44
CA ASP A 423 13.23 41.07 -1.20
C ASP A 423 12.36 40.11 -2.04
N ARG A 424 12.93 38.98 -2.50
CA ARG A 424 12.13 37.89 -3.11
C ARG A 424 11.31 37.13 -2.07
N HIS A 425 11.79 37.07 -0.83
CA HIS A 425 11.23 36.31 0.28
C HIS A 425 10.77 37.22 1.43
N ARG A 426 9.94 38.23 1.11
CA ARG A 426 9.47 39.23 2.09
C ARG A 426 8.74 38.64 3.30
N GLU A 427 8.15 37.46 3.14
CA GLU A 427 7.52 36.68 4.21
C GLU A 427 8.49 36.27 5.35
N TYR A 428 9.80 36.37 5.12
CA TYR A 428 10.83 36.16 6.14
C TYR A 428 11.28 37.44 6.84
N LEU A 429 11.08 38.63 6.24
CA LEU A 429 11.35 39.92 6.88
C LEU A 429 10.31 40.24 7.96
N ASN A 430 9.03 40.05 7.62
CA ASN A 430 7.89 40.29 8.52
C ASN A 430 7.24 38.97 8.92
N ALA A 431 7.98 38.14 9.65
CA ALA A 431 7.51 36.82 10.05
C ALA A 431 6.32 36.90 11.01
N THR A 432 5.18 36.32 10.61
CA THR A 432 4.02 36.11 11.48
C THR A 432 4.11 34.77 12.21
N TYR A 433 3.72 34.72 13.48
CA TYR A 433 3.84 33.54 14.34
C TYR A 433 2.47 32.91 14.68
N GLY A 434 2.51 31.63 15.09
CA GLY A 434 1.32 30.90 15.52
C GLY A 434 0.34 30.60 14.39
N PRO A 435 -0.97 30.41 14.67
CA PRO A 435 -1.96 30.01 13.67
C PRO A 435 -2.20 31.09 12.59
N ALA A 436 -1.83 32.35 12.86
CA ALA A 436 -1.90 33.43 11.86
C ALA A 436 -0.93 33.25 10.69
N SER A 437 0.14 32.46 10.86
CA SER A 437 1.10 32.14 9.80
C SER A 437 0.48 31.34 8.64
N LEU A 438 -0.58 30.57 8.92
CA LEU A 438 -1.30 29.77 7.94
C LEU A 438 -2.16 30.60 6.99
N LYS A 439 -2.58 31.80 7.43
CA LYS A 439 -3.52 32.67 6.69
C LYS A 439 -2.82 33.69 5.79
N GLN A 440 -1.49 33.64 5.70
CA GLN A 440 -0.73 34.58 4.88
C GLN A 440 -0.89 34.25 3.38
N PRO A 441 -0.96 35.26 2.50
CA PRO A 441 -1.07 35.02 1.05
C PRO A 441 0.17 34.33 0.47
N LYS A 442 1.34 34.61 1.05
CA LYS A 442 2.59 33.89 0.79
C LYS A 442 3.09 33.34 2.11
N ILE A 443 3.06 32.02 2.25
CA ILE A 443 3.37 31.38 3.51
C ILE A 443 4.88 31.36 3.78
N ASN A 444 5.25 31.59 5.03
CA ASN A 444 6.58 31.27 5.54
C ASN A 444 6.54 29.85 6.09
N ILE A 445 7.06 28.89 5.31
CA ILE A 445 6.98 27.46 5.65
C ILE A 445 7.65 27.13 6.99
N HIS A 446 8.78 27.77 7.33
CA HIS A 446 9.45 27.51 8.62
C HIS A 446 8.56 27.93 9.80
N ARG A 447 7.89 29.09 9.72
CA ARG A 447 6.96 29.54 10.78
C ARG A 447 5.70 28.69 10.88
N VAL A 448 5.20 28.18 9.76
CA VAL A 448 4.07 27.24 9.74
C VAL A 448 4.46 25.93 10.42
N LEU A 449 5.63 25.37 10.08
CA LEU A 449 6.12 24.14 10.70
C LEU A 449 6.47 24.33 12.17
N ASP A 450 7.03 25.48 12.56
CA ASP A 450 7.26 25.83 13.97
C ASP A 450 5.96 25.71 14.77
N PHE A 451 4.82 26.14 14.22
CA PHE A 451 3.53 26.01 14.90
C PHE A 451 3.04 24.56 14.97
N ILE A 452 3.10 23.83 13.85
CA ILE A 452 2.60 22.45 13.76
C ILE A 452 3.44 21.50 14.63
N LEU A 453 4.76 21.55 14.51
CA LEU A 453 5.69 20.63 15.16
C LEU A 453 5.83 20.88 16.67
N ASN A 454 5.66 22.12 17.14
CA ASN A 454 5.69 22.44 18.57
C ASN A 454 4.35 22.17 19.29
N MET A 455 3.35 21.60 18.60
CA MET A 455 2.03 21.34 19.16
C MET A 455 2.03 20.06 20.01
N ASN A 456 1.83 20.24 21.31
CA ASN A 456 1.82 19.15 22.30
C ASN A 456 0.50 19.13 23.07
N LYS A 457 0.24 18.01 23.77
CA LYS A 457 -0.97 17.80 24.60
C LYS A 457 -1.23 18.95 25.59
N ASP A 458 -0.17 19.52 26.15
CA ASP A 458 -0.27 20.59 27.16
C ASP A 458 -0.49 21.97 26.54
N ASN A 459 0.16 22.22 25.39
CA ASN A 459 0.08 23.52 24.70
C ASN A 459 -1.21 23.70 23.91
N CYS A 460 -1.80 22.61 23.42
CA CYS A 460 -2.94 22.69 22.52
C CYS A 460 -4.18 23.34 23.18
N ARG A 461 -4.32 23.24 24.51
CA ARG A 461 -5.41 23.87 25.29
C ARG A 461 -5.38 25.41 25.28
N ARG A 462 -4.27 26.01 24.86
CA ARG A 462 -4.13 27.48 24.74
C ARG A 462 -4.84 28.02 23.49
N TRP A 463 -5.12 27.16 22.51
CA TRP A 463 -5.67 27.54 21.21
C TRP A 463 -7.14 27.16 21.10
N ARG A 464 -7.88 27.84 20.21
CA ARG A 464 -9.29 27.51 19.94
C ARG A 464 -9.40 26.28 19.04
N LYS A 465 -10.50 25.53 19.14
CA LYS A 465 -10.74 24.33 18.30
C LYS A 465 -10.66 24.62 16.80
N GLU A 466 -11.14 25.79 16.38
CA GLU A 466 -11.08 26.24 14.97
C GLU A 466 -9.65 26.52 14.49
N GLU A 467 -8.75 26.96 15.39
CA GLU A 467 -7.33 27.21 15.08
C GLU A 467 -6.49 25.93 15.06
N LEU A 468 -7.03 24.87 15.67
CA LEU A 468 -6.47 23.51 15.66
C LEU A 468 -6.99 22.67 14.49
N GLN A 469 -7.83 23.25 13.63
CA GLN A 469 -8.24 22.65 12.36
C GLN A 469 -7.47 23.36 11.23
N LEU A 470 -6.67 22.58 10.51
CA LEU A 470 -5.82 23.07 9.43
C LEU A 470 -6.57 23.07 8.11
N ASP A 471 -6.07 23.88 7.16
CA ASP A 471 -6.58 23.88 5.80
C ASP A 471 -6.30 22.55 5.10
N GLY A 472 -7.25 22.12 4.25
CA GLY A 472 -7.11 20.86 3.50
C GLY A 472 -5.87 20.81 2.60
N GLY A 473 -5.32 21.96 2.19
CA GLY A 473 -4.10 22.01 1.39
C GLY A 473 -2.83 21.55 2.11
N ILE A 474 -2.85 21.43 3.45
CA ILE A 474 -1.72 20.94 4.24
C ILE A 474 -1.57 19.42 4.13
N MET A 475 -2.68 18.69 3.92
CA MET A 475 -2.68 17.24 3.72
C MET A 475 -2.55 16.84 2.24
N PHE A 476 -1.89 17.67 1.43
CA PHE A 476 -1.65 17.35 0.03
C PHE A 476 -0.96 15.98 -0.11
N GLY A 477 -1.47 15.11 -0.99
CA GLY A 477 -0.97 13.76 -1.20
C GLY A 477 -1.41 12.72 -0.16
N ALA A 478 -2.19 13.10 0.86
CA ALA A 478 -2.66 12.16 1.89
C ALA A 478 -3.53 11.04 1.35
N GLU A 479 -4.37 11.33 0.35
CA GLU A 479 -5.27 10.34 -0.26
C GLU A 479 -4.51 9.19 -0.93
N GLU A 480 -3.36 9.50 -1.54
CA GLU A 480 -2.48 8.51 -2.18
C GLU A 480 -1.61 7.80 -1.14
N PHE A 481 -1.02 8.55 -0.21
CA PHE A 481 -0.11 7.99 0.80
C PHE A 481 -0.82 7.06 1.80
N PHE A 482 -2.01 7.43 2.26
CA PHE A 482 -2.82 6.65 3.22
C PHE A 482 -3.91 5.81 2.54
N GLN A 483 -3.82 5.58 1.23
CA GLN A 483 -4.82 4.83 0.49
C GLN A 483 -5.04 3.42 1.08
N ASN A 484 -3.97 2.79 1.54
CA ASN A 484 -4.01 1.43 2.09
C ASN A 484 -4.68 1.38 3.47
N GLU A 485 -4.42 2.37 4.32
CA GLU A 485 -5.05 2.56 5.62
C GLU A 485 -6.56 2.82 5.44
N ALA A 486 -6.92 3.68 4.49
CA ALA A 486 -8.30 3.96 4.12
C ALA A 486 -9.05 2.71 3.61
N LYS A 487 -8.38 1.87 2.81
CA LYS A 487 -8.93 0.58 2.37
C LYS A 487 -9.23 -0.38 3.53
N MET A 488 -8.52 -0.31 4.66
CA MET A 488 -8.85 -1.12 5.85
C MET A 488 -10.21 -0.73 6.45
N ALA A 489 -10.51 0.56 6.53
CA ALA A 489 -11.84 1.04 6.96
C ALA A 489 -12.92 0.65 5.96
N LEU A 490 -12.64 0.83 4.66
CA LEU A 490 -13.53 0.44 3.58
C LEU A 490 -13.84 -1.06 3.62
N ARG A 491 -12.86 -1.89 4.00
CA ARG A 491 -13.04 -3.33 4.17
C ARG A 491 -14.06 -3.69 5.21
N LEU A 492 -13.98 -3.08 6.39
CA LEU A 492 -14.98 -3.33 7.42
C LEU A 492 -16.37 -2.79 6.99
N ALA A 493 -16.41 -1.62 6.35
CA ALA A 493 -17.66 -1.06 5.83
C ALA A 493 -18.33 -1.97 4.77
N ASN A 494 -17.54 -2.53 3.85
CA ASN A 494 -18.03 -3.47 2.84
C ASN A 494 -18.41 -4.82 3.43
N PHE A 495 -17.70 -5.30 4.46
CA PHE A 495 -18.09 -6.50 5.21
C PHE A 495 -19.46 -6.33 5.87
N ILE A 496 -19.65 -5.25 6.63
CA ILE A 496 -20.93 -4.96 7.30
C ILE A 496 -22.03 -4.82 6.23
N SER A 497 -21.73 -4.15 5.12
CA SER A 497 -22.71 -3.98 4.04
C SER A 497 -23.11 -5.30 3.40
N ALA A 498 -22.15 -6.17 3.10
CA ALA A 498 -22.40 -7.50 2.57
C ALA A 498 -23.22 -8.34 3.56
N PHE A 499 -22.86 -8.35 4.84
CA PHE A 499 -23.56 -9.12 5.87
C PHE A 499 -25.01 -8.65 6.05
N LEU A 500 -25.25 -7.34 6.16
CA LEU A 500 -26.60 -6.80 6.35
C LEU A 500 -27.51 -6.91 5.11
N GLN A 501 -26.93 -7.09 3.93
CA GLN A 501 -27.70 -7.22 2.68
C GLN A 501 -27.97 -8.67 2.28
N VAL A 502 -27.06 -9.59 2.61
CA VAL A 502 -27.09 -10.99 2.14
C VAL A 502 -27.48 -11.97 3.24
N SER A 503 -27.06 -11.74 4.48
CA SER A 503 -27.39 -12.62 5.60
C SER A 503 -28.75 -12.26 6.17
N ASP A 504 -29.70 -13.21 6.16
CA ASP A 504 -30.99 -13.07 6.83
C ASP A 504 -31.08 -14.00 8.06
N PRO A 505 -31.06 -13.46 9.29
CA PRO A 505 -31.20 -14.25 10.51
C PRO A 505 -32.54 -15.00 10.63
N LYS A 506 -33.56 -14.59 9.87
CA LYS A 506 -34.89 -15.23 9.85
C LYS A 506 -35.00 -16.29 8.75
N GLU A 507 -33.96 -16.51 7.95
CA GLU A 507 -33.97 -17.51 6.89
C GLU A 507 -34.11 -18.92 7.47
N VAL A 508 -35.00 -19.71 6.87
CA VAL A 508 -35.24 -21.10 7.26
C VAL A 508 -34.64 -22.00 6.20
N TYR A 509 -33.64 -22.78 6.60
CA TYR A 509 -33.02 -23.78 5.73
C TYR A 509 -33.69 -25.15 5.89
N SER A 510 -33.70 -25.92 4.80
CA SER A 510 -34.05 -27.34 4.85
C SER A 510 -33.01 -28.15 5.65
N GLY A 511 -33.45 -29.05 6.52
CA GLY A 511 -32.58 -29.96 7.27
C GLY A 511 -32.07 -29.36 8.59
N LYS A 512 -30.79 -29.62 8.91
CA LYS A 512 -30.17 -29.21 10.20
C LYS A 512 -29.48 -27.84 10.16
N ARG A 513 -29.38 -27.20 9.01
CA ARG A 513 -28.68 -25.93 8.85
C ARG A 513 -29.45 -24.80 9.55
N VAL A 514 -28.71 -23.88 10.17
CA VAL A 514 -29.24 -22.69 10.85
C VAL A 514 -28.68 -21.44 10.15
N ALA A 515 -29.49 -20.39 10.09
CA ALA A 515 -29.05 -19.08 9.64
C ALA A 515 -28.10 -18.42 10.64
N ASP A 516 -27.21 -17.59 10.11
CA ASP A 516 -26.31 -16.81 10.94
C ASP A 516 -27.11 -15.77 11.74
N LYS A 517 -26.73 -15.60 13.01
CA LYS A 517 -27.36 -14.61 13.89
C LYS A 517 -26.99 -13.18 13.51
N PRO A 518 -27.76 -12.18 13.98
CA PRO A 518 -27.35 -10.78 13.85
C PRO A 518 -25.97 -10.53 14.46
N LEU A 519 -25.27 -9.52 13.95
CA LEU A 519 -23.93 -9.14 14.41
C LEU A 519 -23.94 -8.83 15.91
N THR A 520 -22.98 -9.41 16.64
CA THR A 520 -22.85 -9.20 18.09
C THR A 520 -21.90 -8.05 18.42
N GLU A 521 -21.99 -7.54 19.66
CA GLU A 521 -21.08 -6.49 20.14
C GLU A 521 -19.61 -6.93 20.04
N ASP A 522 -19.31 -8.15 20.48
CA ASP A 522 -17.94 -8.68 20.52
C ASP A 522 -17.38 -8.88 19.10
N GLN A 523 -18.22 -9.26 18.12
CA GLN A 523 -17.80 -9.33 16.71
C GLN A 523 -17.40 -7.95 16.16
N MET A 524 -18.16 -6.90 16.46
CA MET A 524 -17.86 -5.55 15.98
C MET A 524 -16.70 -4.89 16.73
N ILE A 525 -16.57 -5.15 18.03
CA ILE A 525 -15.41 -4.76 18.83
C ILE A 525 -14.15 -5.44 18.27
N GLY A 526 -14.21 -6.74 18.00
CA GLY A 526 -13.11 -7.50 17.42
C GLY A 526 -12.69 -7.01 16.04
N GLU A 527 -13.65 -6.76 15.15
CA GLU A 527 -13.37 -6.21 13.81
C GLU A 527 -12.71 -4.83 13.88
N THR A 528 -13.18 -3.96 14.79
CA THR A 528 -12.60 -2.61 14.98
C THR A 528 -11.19 -2.69 15.58
N LEU A 529 -10.96 -3.57 16.56
CA LEU A 529 -9.65 -3.83 17.16
C LEU A 529 -8.64 -4.33 16.12
N ALA A 530 -9.06 -5.29 15.28
CA ALA A 530 -8.19 -5.89 14.29
C ALA A 530 -7.60 -4.85 13.32
N ILE A 531 -8.34 -3.80 12.99
CA ILE A 531 -7.84 -2.71 12.12
C ILE A 531 -6.61 -2.05 12.75
N VAL A 532 -6.69 -1.67 14.02
CA VAL A 532 -5.62 -0.96 14.74
C VAL A 532 -4.41 -1.87 15.00
N LEU A 533 -4.63 -3.15 15.31
CA LEU A 533 -3.55 -4.12 15.54
C LEU A 533 -2.76 -4.46 14.28
N SER A 534 -3.45 -4.50 13.13
CA SER A 534 -2.87 -4.98 11.88
C SER A 534 -1.99 -3.98 11.14
N ASN A 535 -2.14 -2.68 11.41
CA ASN A 535 -1.43 -1.64 10.70
C ASN A 535 -0.76 -0.67 11.69
N THR A 536 0.56 -0.53 11.59
CA THR A 536 1.36 0.35 12.45
C THR A 536 1.04 1.83 12.25
N ARG A 537 0.56 2.25 11.08
CA ARG A 537 0.23 3.65 10.76
C ARG A 537 -1.15 4.09 11.25
N ILE A 538 -2.07 3.14 11.48
CA ILE A 538 -3.42 3.44 12.01
C ILE A 538 -3.32 3.57 13.54
N TRP A 539 -3.65 4.75 14.07
CA TRP A 539 -3.57 5.03 15.50
C TRP A 539 -4.89 4.79 16.24
N SER A 540 -6.00 5.02 15.57
CA SER A 540 -7.34 4.70 16.07
C SER A 540 -8.27 4.29 14.94
N ALA A 541 -9.26 3.48 15.29
CA ALA A 541 -10.35 3.10 14.40
C ALA A 541 -11.66 3.09 15.19
N GLY A 542 -12.76 3.48 14.55
CA GLY A 542 -14.07 3.47 15.16
C GLY A 542 -15.14 2.99 14.19
N THR A 543 -16.10 2.20 14.68
CA THR A 543 -17.28 1.81 13.91
C THR A 543 -18.49 2.49 14.51
N TYR A 544 -19.10 3.43 13.81
CA TYR A 544 -20.16 4.29 14.31
C TYR A 544 -21.50 3.92 13.67
N TRP A 545 -22.43 3.41 14.46
CA TRP A 545 -23.78 3.06 14.00
C TRP A 545 -24.73 4.24 14.10
N ASP A 546 -25.62 4.42 13.12
CA ASP A 546 -26.70 5.37 13.25
C ASP A 546 -27.72 4.91 14.31
N ARG A 547 -28.57 5.83 14.76
CA ARG A 547 -29.50 5.61 15.86
C ARG A 547 -30.42 4.42 15.59
N ASN A 548 -30.51 3.49 16.55
CA ASN A 548 -31.32 2.27 16.51
C ASN A 548 -31.00 1.35 15.30
N LYS A 549 -29.81 1.46 14.70
CA LYS A 549 -29.41 0.59 13.58
C LYS A 549 -28.65 -0.66 14.00
N PHE A 550 -28.11 -0.70 15.21
CA PHE A 550 -27.47 -1.87 15.79
C PHE A 550 -28.47 -2.69 16.64
N THR A 551 -28.31 -4.00 16.69
CA THR A 551 -29.25 -4.89 17.39
C THR A 551 -29.27 -4.63 18.90
N ASN A 552 -30.47 -4.48 19.47
CA ASN A 552 -30.70 -4.29 20.91
C ASN A 552 -29.96 -3.08 21.55
N ARG A 553 -29.54 -2.08 20.76
CA ARG A 553 -28.89 -0.86 21.25
C ARG A 553 -29.40 0.38 20.53
N THR A 554 -29.50 1.49 21.27
CA THR A 554 -29.88 2.79 20.69
C THR A 554 -28.71 3.45 19.96
N LEU A 555 -27.54 3.41 20.58
CA LEU A 555 -26.26 3.87 20.05
C LEU A 555 -25.23 2.79 20.32
N PHE A 556 -24.33 2.58 19.36
CA PHE A 556 -23.21 1.67 19.51
C PHE A 556 -22.06 2.19 18.67
N ALA A 557 -20.92 2.45 19.31
CA ALA A 557 -19.76 3.01 18.64
C ALA A 557 -18.44 2.52 19.26
N PRO A 558 -18.01 1.27 18.99
CA PRO A 558 -16.71 0.81 19.42
C PRO A 558 -15.60 1.66 18.78
N TYR A 559 -14.74 2.22 19.61
CA TYR A 559 -13.58 3.03 19.24
C TYR A 559 -12.33 2.42 19.86
N ALA A 560 -11.46 1.87 19.01
CA ALA A 560 -10.19 1.28 19.38
C ALA A 560 -9.05 2.27 19.13
N TYR A 561 -8.09 2.33 20.05
CA TYR A 561 -6.90 3.18 19.89
C TYR A 561 -5.67 2.57 20.54
N LYS A 562 -4.50 2.97 20.03
CA LYS A 562 -3.20 2.60 20.59
C LYS A 562 -2.41 3.82 21.05
N LYS A 563 -1.50 3.60 22.00
CA LYS A 563 -0.58 4.63 22.53
C LYS A 563 0.84 4.50 21.98
N ILE A 564 1.17 3.36 21.39
CA ILE A 564 2.49 3.00 20.86
C ILE A 564 2.27 2.36 19.48
N PRO A 565 3.18 2.50 18.49
CA PRO A 565 2.98 1.99 17.12
C PRO A 565 2.72 0.49 17.00
N SER A 566 3.41 -0.35 17.78
CA SER A 566 3.26 -1.82 17.81
C SER A 566 2.86 -2.28 19.22
N PRO A 567 1.58 -2.16 19.60
CA PRO A 567 1.13 -2.41 20.97
C PRO A 567 0.83 -3.90 21.22
N ARG A 568 1.29 -4.41 22.37
CA ARG A 568 0.71 -5.64 22.96
C ARG A 568 -0.50 -5.37 23.86
N LYS A 569 -0.74 -4.09 24.17
CA LYS A 569 -1.85 -3.60 25.01
C LYS A 569 -2.68 -2.57 24.26
N LEU A 570 -3.98 -2.82 24.12
CA LEU A 570 -4.91 -1.94 23.41
C LEU A 570 -6.06 -1.49 24.29
N ASN A 571 -6.61 -0.34 23.94
CA ASN A 571 -7.76 0.24 24.59
C ASN A 571 -8.92 0.32 23.60
N ILE A 572 -10.11 -0.05 24.07
CA ILE A 572 -11.35 0.11 23.33
C ILE A 572 -12.36 0.76 24.25
N GLU A 573 -13.11 1.71 23.73
CA GLU A 573 -14.26 2.29 24.41
C GLU A 573 -15.47 2.36 23.48
N ASP A 574 -16.66 2.11 24.02
CA ASP A 574 -17.90 2.42 23.33
C ASP A 574 -18.24 3.91 23.55
N LEU A 575 -18.16 4.71 22.48
CA LEU A 575 -18.43 6.14 22.53
C LEU A 575 -19.92 6.46 22.74
N ALA A 576 -20.83 5.47 22.67
CA ALA A 576 -22.23 5.63 23.04
C ALA A 576 -22.44 6.04 24.51
N ARG A 577 -21.40 5.93 25.35
CA ARG A 577 -21.38 6.35 26.76
C ARG A 577 -21.42 7.88 26.98
N LEU A 578 -21.03 8.67 25.97
CA LEU A 578 -20.87 10.10 26.11
C LEU A 578 -22.24 10.78 26.13
N ASN A 579 -22.68 11.21 27.32
CA ASN A 579 -24.01 11.79 27.54
C ASN A 579 -24.12 13.28 27.14
N LYS A 580 -23.02 13.97 26.86
CA LYS A 580 -23.08 15.37 26.41
C LYS A 580 -23.48 15.43 24.95
N THR A 581 -24.47 16.26 24.63
CA THR A 581 -24.99 16.46 23.26
C THR A 581 -23.87 16.74 22.25
N ASP A 582 -22.88 17.53 22.63
CA ASP A 582 -21.79 17.94 21.74
C ASP A 582 -20.71 16.85 21.54
N GLU A 583 -20.67 15.87 22.44
CA GLU A 583 -19.72 14.75 22.40
C GLU A 583 -20.28 13.53 21.65
N VAL A 584 -21.59 13.50 21.37
CA VAL A 584 -22.21 12.43 20.59
C VAL A 584 -21.67 12.45 19.16
N TYR A 585 -21.15 11.31 18.70
CA TYR A 585 -20.54 11.16 17.37
C TYR A 585 -21.52 11.50 16.22
N LEU A 586 -22.82 11.34 16.43
CA LEU A 586 -23.86 11.69 15.45
C LEU A 586 -23.85 13.18 15.06
N ASN A 587 -23.41 14.05 15.96
CA ASN A 587 -23.37 15.50 15.74
C ASN A 587 -22.06 15.97 15.08
N LYS A 588 -21.11 15.06 14.83
CA LYS A 588 -19.85 15.41 14.17
C LYS A 588 -20.09 15.77 12.70
N PRO A 589 -19.37 16.75 12.15
CA PRO A 589 -19.60 17.26 10.80
C PRO A 589 -19.43 16.17 9.73
N TRP A 590 -18.45 15.28 9.89
CA TRP A 590 -18.22 14.16 8.96
C TRP A 590 -19.36 13.14 8.97
N PHE A 591 -20.00 12.88 10.12
CA PHE A 591 -21.11 11.93 10.21
C PHE A 591 -22.37 12.50 9.55
N LEU A 592 -22.68 13.76 9.86
CA LEU A 592 -23.82 14.49 9.28
C LEU A 592 -23.67 14.61 7.76
N PHE A 593 -22.47 14.95 7.27
CA PHE A 593 -22.18 15.04 5.84
C PHE A 593 -22.48 13.72 5.11
N LEU A 594 -21.95 12.59 5.61
CA LEU A 594 -22.18 11.29 4.99
C LEU A 594 -23.64 10.83 5.09
N LYS A 595 -24.29 11.08 6.23
CA LYS A 595 -25.71 10.76 6.44
C LYS A 595 -26.60 11.54 5.46
N GLN A 596 -26.32 12.83 5.25
CA GLN A 596 -27.05 13.66 4.29
C GLN A 596 -26.77 13.25 2.85
N ARG A 597 -25.49 12.97 2.51
CA ARG A 597 -25.08 12.51 1.17
C ARG A 597 -25.82 11.23 0.76
N TRP A 598 -25.99 10.30 1.71
CA TRP A 598 -26.60 8.99 1.47
C TRP A 598 -28.03 8.86 2.01
N ALA A 599 -28.76 9.97 2.12
CA ALA A 599 -30.13 9.95 2.64
C ALA A 599 -31.14 9.30 1.66
N SER A 600 -30.92 9.42 0.34
CA SER A 600 -31.89 8.97 -0.67
C SER A 600 -31.30 8.33 -1.93
N ASN A 601 -30.11 8.74 -2.37
CA ASN A 601 -29.49 8.26 -3.61
C ASN A 601 -28.44 7.17 -3.32
N PHE A 602 -28.62 5.98 -3.90
CA PHE A 602 -27.71 4.83 -3.77
C PHE A 602 -27.25 4.27 -5.13
N ASP A 603 -27.47 4.99 -6.21
CA ASP A 603 -27.19 4.49 -7.56
C ASP A 603 -25.71 4.53 -7.91
N ASN A 604 -24.95 5.43 -7.28
CA ASN A 604 -23.49 5.48 -7.41
C ASN A 604 -22.79 4.31 -6.68
N LEU A 605 -23.46 3.56 -5.81
CA LEU A 605 -22.83 2.44 -5.11
C LEU A 605 -22.45 1.31 -6.05
N GLU A 606 -21.29 0.72 -5.81
CA GLU A 606 -20.79 -0.37 -6.64
C GLU A 606 -21.55 -1.66 -6.33
N LYS A 607 -21.89 -2.42 -7.37
CA LYS A 607 -22.56 -3.71 -7.25
C LYS A 607 -21.54 -4.82 -7.32
N TYR A 608 -21.40 -5.56 -6.23
CA TYR A 608 -20.53 -6.73 -6.16
C TYR A 608 -21.35 -8.01 -6.25
N TYR A 609 -21.08 -8.83 -7.27
CA TYR A 609 -21.78 -10.08 -7.51
C TYR A 609 -21.04 -11.25 -6.87
N MET A 610 -21.77 -12.18 -6.28
CA MET A 610 -21.21 -13.32 -5.56
C MET A 610 -21.85 -14.63 -6.03
N LYS A 611 -21.02 -15.58 -6.45
CA LYS A 611 -21.40 -16.95 -6.76
C LYS A 611 -21.06 -17.84 -5.57
N ILE A 612 -21.94 -17.86 -4.58
CA ILE A 612 -21.72 -18.59 -3.32
C ILE A 612 -22.08 -20.07 -3.50
N ARG A 613 -21.13 -20.94 -3.15
CA ARG A 613 -21.37 -22.38 -2.96
C ARG A 613 -21.05 -22.74 -1.52
N ILE A 614 -22.04 -23.30 -0.83
CA ILE A 614 -21.89 -23.79 0.54
C ILE A 614 -21.82 -25.31 0.56
N ARG A 615 -21.27 -25.88 1.63
CA ARG A 615 -21.35 -27.33 1.88
C ARG A 615 -22.80 -27.84 1.94
N PHE A 616 -23.01 -29.06 1.48
CA PHE A 616 -24.32 -29.73 1.48
C PHE A 616 -24.72 -30.18 2.89
N ASN A 617 -23.82 -30.84 3.61
CA ASN A 617 -24.04 -31.45 4.93
C ASN A 617 -22.90 -31.11 5.93
N GLU A 618 -23.02 -31.63 7.15
CA GLU A 618 -22.04 -31.46 8.24
C GLU A 618 -20.68 -32.11 7.93
N THR A 619 -20.67 -33.25 7.20
CA THR A 619 -19.45 -33.99 6.84
C THR A 619 -18.63 -33.27 5.76
N GLY A 620 -19.28 -32.49 4.90
CA GLY A 620 -18.62 -31.65 3.91
C GLY A 620 -18.11 -32.42 2.68
N GLU A 621 -18.84 -33.40 2.18
CA GLU A 621 -18.39 -34.17 1.00
C GLU A 621 -18.56 -33.40 -0.32
N THR A 622 -19.60 -32.56 -0.40
CA THR A 622 -19.97 -31.83 -1.62
C THR A 622 -20.44 -30.40 -1.35
N THR A 623 -20.38 -29.55 -2.38
CA THR A 623 -20.91 -28.19 -2.35
C THR A 623 -22.20 -28.04 -3.16
N ARG A 624 -23.17 -27.31 -2.62
CA ARG A 624 -24.37 -26.86 -3.31
C ARG A 624 -24.35 -25.34 -3.54
N LYS A 625 -25.02 -24.88 -4.59
CA LYS A 625 -25.21 -23.45 -4.85
C LYS A 625 -26.08 -22.84 -3.74
N TYR A 626 -25.77 -21.61 -3.33
CA TYR A 626 -26.68 -20.83 -2.50
C TYR A 626 -27.80 -20.27 -3.39
N GLU A 627 -29.04 -20.64 -3.09
CA GLU A 627 -30.20 -20.40 -3.95
C GLU A 627 -30.96 -19.11 -3.61
N HIS A 628 -30.53 -18.37 -2.60
CA HIS A 628 -31.17 -17.11 -2.21
C HIS A 628 -30.79 -15.99 -3.19
N PHE A 629 -31.77 -15.15 -3.55
CA PHE A 629 -31.57 -13.95 -4.35
C PHE A 629 -31.94 -12.71 -3.53
N PRO A 630 -31.20 -11.59 -3.66
CA PRO A 630 -30.14 -11.33 -4.63
C PRO A 630 -28.77 -11.91 -4.25
N ASN A 631 -28.02 -12.36 -5.27
CA ASN A 631 -26.64 -12.83 -5.14
C ASN A 631 -25.62 -11.68 -5.27
N TYR A 632 -26.00 -10.47 -4.88
CA TYR A 632 -25.14 -9.28 -4.93
C TYR A 632 -25.41 -8.38 -3.74
N TYR A 633 -24.46 -7.52 -3.42
CA TYR A 633 -24.66 -6.40 -2.49
C TYR A 633 -24.15 -5.11 -3.11
N ARG A 634 -24.71 -3.98 -2.65
CA ARG A 634 -24.20 -2.64 -2.98
C ARG A 634 -23.22 -2.20 -1.90
N GLY A 635 -21.99 -1.87 -2.29
CA GLY A 635 -20.91 -1.47 -1.40
C GLY A 635 -20.32 -0.11 -1.73
N ALA A 636 -19.53 0.43 -0.80
CA ALA A 636 -18.81 1.67 -1.00
C ALA A 636 -17.49 1.43 -1.78
N LYS A 637 -17.07 2.45 -2.53
CA LYS A 637 -15.71 2.61 -3.07
C LYS A 637 -14.94 3.63 -2.24
N LEU A 638 -13.63 3.73 -2.46
CA LEU A 638 -12.77 4.70 -1.78
C LEU A 638 -13.25 6.16 -1.98
N GLU A 639 -13.76 6.50 -3.17
CA GLU A 639 -14.30 7.83 -3.51
C GLU A 639 -15.63 8.18 -2.80
N HIS A 640 -16.32 7.18 -2.25
CA HIS A 640 -17.54 7.39 -1.47
C HIS A 640 -17.25 7.75 -0.03
N GLY A 641 -16.01 7.53 0.43
CA GLY A 641 -15.55 7.96 1.74
C GLY A 641 -15.39 9.48 1.84
N TYR A 642 -15.07 9.92 3.04
CA TYR A 642 -14.80 11.31 3.36
C TYR A 642 -13.48 11.43 4.10
N TRP A 643 -12.60 12.31 3.61
CA TRP A 643 -11.38 12.70 4.29
C TRP A 643 -11.62 13.96 5.11
N THR A 644 -11.27 13.95 6.39
CA THR A 644 -11.32 15.15 7.22
C THR A 644 -10.12 16.04 6.94
N ALA A 645 -10.31 17.36 7.04
CA ALA A 645 -9.19 18.28 7.16
C ALA A 645 -8.33 17.91 8.40
N PRO A 646 -7.00 18.13 8.38
CA PRO A 646 -6.15 17.74 9.49
C PRO A 646 -6.50 18.54 10.74
N TYR A 647 -6.57 17.87 11.89
CA TYR A 647 -6.90 18.53 13.14
C TYR A 647 -6.12 17.96 14.32
N TYR A 648 -5.93 18.78 15.35
CA TYR A 648 -5.32 18.37 16.61
C TYR A 648 -6.40 18.11 17.65
N ASP A 649 -6.45 16.88 18.16
CA ASP A 649 -7.46 16.47 19.15
C ASP A 649 -6.91 16.57 20.59
N CYS A 650 -7.11 17.72 21.22
CA CYS A 650 -6.64 17.98 22.59
C CYS A 650 -7.27 17.08 23.66
N ASP A 651 -8.58 16.85 23.56
CA ASP A 651 -9.36 16.11 24.53
C ASP A 651 -9.43 14.61 24.19
N GLY A 652 -8.93 14.25 23.01
CA GLY A 652 -8.86 12.89 22.51
C GLY A 652 -7.94 11.98 23.29
N LYS A 653 -8.11 10.68 23.07
CA LYS A 653 -7.28 9.63 23.69
C LYS A 653 -5.86 9.60 23.13
N VAL A 654 -5.69 10.09 21.90
CA VAL A 654 -4.42 10.17 21.19
C VAL A 654 -4.23 11.63 20.75
N PRO A 655 -3.62 12.48 21.59
CA PRO A 655 -3.41 13.89 21.28
C PRO A 655 -2.24 14.05 20.30
N MET A 656 -2.57 14.19 19.02
CA MET A 656 -1.64 14.39 17.91
C MET A 656 -2.38 15.06 16.74
N TRP A 657 -1.61 15.51 15.74
CA TRP A 657 -2.16 15.90 14.45
C TRP A 657 -2.63 14.67 13.68
N LYS A 658 -3.92 14.59 13.40
CA LYS A 658 -4.50 13.44 12.70
C LYS A 658 -5.37 13.82 11.51
N ILE A 659 -5.45 12.87 10.58
CA ILE A 659 -6.35 12.87 9.45
C ILE A 659 -7.23 11.63 9.60
N ASP A 660 -8.54 11.81 9.52
CA ASP A 660 -9.49 10.71 9.54
C ASP A 660 -9.99 10.43 8.12
N TYR A 661 -10.05 9.15 7.77
CA TYR A 661 -10.81 8.67 6.62
C TYR A 661 -12.04 7.91 7.10
N ILE A 662 -13.21 8.27 6.58
CA ILE A 662 -14.51 7.74 7.00
C ILE A 662 -15.21 7.06 5.82
N ALA A 663 -15.50 5.76 5.95
CA ALA A 663 -16.18 4.94 4.96
C ALA A 663 -17.63 4.61 5.40
N PRO A 664 -18.66 4.90 4.57
CA PRO A 664 -20.05 4.57 4.87
C PRO A 664 -20.37 3.09 4.62
N PHE A 665 -21.30 2.53 5.39
CA PHE A 665 -21.86 1.19 5.18
C PHE A 665 -23.39 1.18 5.17
N PHE A 666 -23.94 0.21 4.46
CA PHE A 666 -25.35 0.19 4.06
C PHE A 666 -26.01 -1.15 4.35
N GLY A 667 -27.30 -1.14 4.65
CA GLY A 667 -28.06 -2.37 4.86
C GLY A 667 -29.52 -2.18 4.51
N TRP A 668 -30.29 -3.25 4.54
CA TRP A 668 -31.73 -3.17 4.35
C TRP A 668 -32.42 -2.49 5.52
N ASP A 669 -33.47 -1.70 5.22
CA ASP A 669 -34.40 -1.19 6.22
C ASP A 669 -35.13 -2.35 6.95
N SER A 670 -35.78 -2.08 8.08
CA SER A 670 -36.54 -3.05 8.88
C SER A 670 -37.58 -3.83 8.07
N LEU A 671 -38.16 -3.20 7.04
CA LEU A 671 -39.12 -3.83 6.11
C LEU A 671 -38.45 -4.52 4.91
N LYS A 672 -37.13 -4.41 4.76
CA LYS A 672 -36.32 -4.96 3.65
C LYS A 672 -36.75 -4.52 2.25
N VAL A 673 -37.28 -3.31 2.12
CA VAL A 673 -37.74 -2.76 0.81
C VAL A 673 -36.70 -1.86 0.17
N LYS A 674 -35.99 -1.05 0.98
CA LYS A 674 -35.03 -0.06 0.50
C LYS A 674 -33.70 -0.20 1.22
N LEU A 675 -32.63 0.11 0.49
CA LEU A 675 -31.30 0.25 1.07
C LEU A 675 -31.27 1.52 1.92
N GLU A 676 -30.62 1.45 3.07
CA GLU A 676 -30.45 2.59 3.97
C GLU A 676 -29.01 2.70 4.47
N PHE A 677 -28.61 3.94 4.76
CA PHE A 677 -27.39 4.23 5.51
C PHE A 677 -27.51 3.69 6.94
N LYS A 678 -26.55 2.87 7.35
CA LYS A 678 -26.53 2.24 8.69
C LYS A 678 -25.50 2.84 9.62
N GLY A 679 -24.44 3.45 9.07
CA GLY A 679 -23.34 4.01 9.85
C GLY A 679 -22.07 4.16 9.01
N VAL A 680 -20.96 4.41 9.70
CA VAL A 680 -19.63 4.61 9.10
C VAL A 680 -18.53 3.93 9.90
N VAL A 681 -17.44 3.57 9.22
CA VAL A 681 -16.18 3.14 9.83
C VAL A 681 -15.16 4.25 9.61
N ALA A 682 -14.51 4.72 10.66
CA ALA A 682 -13.44 5.71 10.58
C ALA A 682 -12.10 5.12 11.00
N VAL A 683 -11.03 5.57 10.36
CA VAL A 683 -9.64 5.32 10.76
C VAL A 683 -8.90 6.64 10.85
N SER A 684 -8.02 6.76 11.84
CA SER A 684 -7.19 7.95 12.08
C SER A 684 -5.73 7.64 11.84
N MET A 685 -5.07 8.48 11.04
CA MET A 685 -3.66 8.41 10.71
C MET A 685 -2.92 9.64 11.22
N ASP A 686 -1.63 9.49 11.51
CA ASP A 686 -0.76 10.60 11.92
C ASP A 686 -0.37 11.44 10.69
N MET A 687 -0.75 12.72 10.71
CA MET A 687 -0.49 13.65 9.61
C MET A 687 1.00 13.91 9.41
N LEU A 688 1.80 13.85 10.48
CA LEU A 688 3.25 14.13 10.43
C LEU A 688 4.06 13.04 9.73
N LYS A 689 3.41 11.96 9.27
CA LYS A 689 4.01 10.93 8.41
C LYS A 689 3.95 11.28 6.92
N LEU A 690 3.22 12.33 6.54
CA LEU A 690 3.19 12.81 5.16
C LEU A 690 4.48 13.55 4.79
N ASP A 691 4.87 13.44 3.53
CA ASP A 691 5.94 14.26 2.96
C ASP A 691 5.40 15.61 2.50
N ILE A 692 6.16 16.67 2.71
CA ILE A 692 5.80 18.01 2.23
C ILE A 692 6.28 18.19 0.79
N ASN A 693 5.36 18.54 -0.12
CA ASN A 693 5.73 18.92 -1.49
C ASN A 693 5.84 20.44 -1.64
N GLN A 694 7.07 20.93 -1.72
CA GLN A 694 7.38 22.36 -1.90
C GLN A 694 7.56 22.80 -3.35
N CYS A 695 7.52 21.86 -4.29
CA CYS A 695 7.74 22.13 -5.69
C CYS A 695 6.56 22.87 -6.33
N PRO A 696 6.78 23.57 -7.46
CA PRO A 696 5.71 24.22 -8.19
C PRO A 696 4.69 23.21 -8.71
N ASP A 697 3.41 23.56 -8.64
CA ASP A 697 2.31 22.77 -9.18
C ASP A 697 1.25 23.69 -9.81
N LYS A 698 0.25 23.11 -10.46
CA LYS A 698 -0.85 23.84 -11.09
C LYS A 698 -1.61 24.66 -10.05
N TYR A 699 -2.09 25.84 -10.48
CA TYR A 699 -2.77 26.79 -9.59
C TYR A 699 -3.98 26.18 -8.86
N TYR A 700 -4.76 25.34 -9.54
CA TYR A 700 -5.98 24.72 -8.99
C TYR A 700 -5.74 23.56 -8.02
N VAL A 701 -4.50 23.05 -7.92
CA VAL A 701 -4.17 21.96 -6.99
C VAL A 701 -4.05 22.54 -5.57
N PRO A 702 -4.85 22.05 -4.60
CA PRO A 702 -4.82 22.54 -3.23
C PRO A 702 -3.61 21.96 -2.48
N ASN A 703 -2.44 22.54 -2.71
CA ASN A 703 -1.23 22.29 -1.94
C ASN A 703 -0.80 23.62 -1.30
N THR A 704 -0.82 23.68 0.03
CA THR A 704 -0.44 24.88 0.80
C THR A 704 1.05 25.18 0.67
N PHE A 705 1.89 24.16 0.47
CA PHE A 705 3.34 24.27 0.45
C PHE A 705 3.94 24.47 -0.95
N LYS A 706 3.14 24.45 -2.02
CA LYS A 706 3.66 24.66 -3.37
C LYS A 706 4.35 26.02 -3.51
N ASP A 707 5.31 26.09 -4.41
CA ASP A 707 6.11 27.30 -4.67
C ASP A 707 6.91 27.84 -3.46
N THR A 708 7.10 27.04 -2.41
CA THR A 708 7.92 27.43 -1.23
C THR A 708 9.38 26.96 -1.31
N ASN A 709 9.73 26.16 -2.32
CA ASN A 709 11.09 25.71 -2.56
C ASN A 709 12.07 26.89 -2.78
N LYS A 710 13.35 26.64 -2.52
CA LYS A 710 14.43 27.62 -2.63
C LYS A 710 15.40 27.31 -3.77
N CYS A 711 14.97 26.51 -4.74
CA CYS A 711 15.77 26.25 -5.94
C CYS A 711 15.94 27.53 -6.77
N ASP A 712 17.10 27.67 -7.42
CA ASP A 712 17.33 28.78 -8.33
C ASP A 712 16.50 28.62 -9.62
N ALA A 713 15.41 29.39 -9.72
CA ALA A 713 14.46 29.30 -10.82
C ALA A 713 15.05 29.53 -12.22
N LYS A 714 16.26 30.12 -12.35
CA LYS A 714 16.91 30.32 -13.65
C LYS A 714 17.65 29.07 -14.11
N THR A 715 18.39 28.43 -13.21
CA THR A 715 19.36 27.37 -13.56
C THR A 715 18.88 25.96 -13.19
N SER A 716 17.95 25.83 -12.24
CA SER A 716 17.42 24.54 -11.76
C SER A 716 15.89 24.52 -11.68
N TYR A 717 15.33 23.33 -11.52
CA TYR A 717 13.91 23.09 -11.25
C TYR A 717 13.76 22.11 -10.08
N CYS A 718 12.63 22.19 -9.40
CA CYS A 718 12.33 21.40 -8.20
C CYS A 718 11.72 20.05 -8.58
N VAL A 719 12.17 18.97 -7.95
CA VAL A 719 11.55 17.64 -8.01
C VAL A 719 11.35 17.12 -6.58
N PRO A 720 10.14 16.70 -6.18
CA PRO A 720 9.89 16.23 -4.83
C PRO A 720 10.62 14.90 -4.55
N ILE A 721 11.03 14.70 -3.30
CA ILE A 721 11.63 13.46 -2.79
C ILE A 721 10.68 12.89 -1.75
N LEU A 722 10.28 11.63 -1.92
CA LEU A 722 9.45 10.91 -0.96
C LEU A 722 10.31 10.36 0.19
N GLY A 723 9.72 10.23 1.37
CA GLY A 723 10.35 9.60 2.53
C GLY A 723 11.20 10.53 3.41
N ARG A 724 11.01 11.85 3.31
CA ARG A 724 11.69 12.85 4.16
C ARG A 724 10.85 13.29 5.35
N GLY A 725 9.60 12.81 5.46
CA GLY A 725 8.68 13.15 6.53
C GLY A 725 8.12 14.56 6.41
N PHE A 726 7.45 15.02 7.47
CA PHE A 726 6.77 16.31 7.49
C PHE A 726 7.73 17.48 7.81
N GLU A 727 8.79 17.59 7.01
CA GLU A 727 9.87 18.57 7.15
C GLU A 727 10.11 19.35 5.86
N THR A 728 10.73 20.53 5.97
CA THR A 728 11.20 21.30 4.80
C THR A 728 12.39 20.64 4.14
N GLY A 729 12.55 20.88 2.84
CA GLY A 729 13.66 20.39 2.05
C GLY A 729 13.42 19.02 1.43
N GLY A 730 12.18 18.52 1.43
CA GLY A 730 11.75 17.27 0.79
C GLY A 730 11.76 17.30 -0.74
N TYR A 731 12.79 17.90 -1.36
CA TYR A 731 12.93 18.05 -2.79
C TYR A 731 14.40 18.06 -3.21
N LYS A 732 14.67 17.85 -4.50
CA LYS A 732 15.97 18.10 -5.13
C LYS A 732 15.85 19.23 -6.14
N CYS A 733 16.90 20.05 -6.23
CA CYS A 733 17.05 21.03 -7.29
C CYS A 733 17.87 20.42 -8.43
N GLU A 734 17.20 19.92 -9.46
CA GLU A 734 17.83 19.36 -10.65
C GLU A 734 18.16 20.46 -11.67
N CYS A 735 19.32 20.36 -12.32
CA CYS A 735 19.74 21.34 -13.31
C CYS A 735 18.86 21.29 -14.56
N LYS A 736 18.48 22.46 -15.08
CA LYS A 736 17.73 22.59 -16.34
C LYS A 736 18.59 22.15 -17.53
N GLN A 737 17.92 21.84 -18.64
CA GLN A 737 18.57 21.57 -19.93
C GLN A 737 19.55 22.69 -20.29
N GLY A 738 20.78 22.32 -20.66
CA GLY A 738 21.86 23.27 -20.95
C GLY A 738 22.63 23.76 -19.72
N PHE A 739 22.26 23.33 -18.52
CA PHE A 739 23.02 23.55 -17.29
C PHE A 739 23.59 22.24 -16.76
N GLU A 740 24.67 22.33 -15.99
CA GLU A 740 25.37 21.20 -15.40
C GLU A 740 25.68 21.44 -13.91
N TYR A 741 25.73 20.35 -13.16
CA TYR A 741 26.13 20.36 -11.75
C TYR A 741 27.66 20.53 -11.67
N PRO A 742 28.17 21.62 -11.07
CA PRO A 742 29.58 21.97 -11.21
C PRO A 742 30.51 21.31 -10.19
N PHE A 743 30.00 20.63 -9.15
CA PHE A 743 30.80 20.16 -8.01
C PHE A 743 31.17 18.67 -8.08
N GLU A 744 32.30 18.32 -7.45
CA GLU A 744 32.80 16.95 -7.29
C GLU A 744 32.07 16.25 -6.14
N ASP A 745 30.78 15.95 -6.33
CA ASP A 745 29.95 15.22 -5.37
C ASP A 745 29.40 13.93 -5.97
N PRO A 746 29.03 12.93 -5.14
CA PRO A 746 28.39 11.69 -5.61
C PRO A 746 26.94 11.90 -6.09
N ILE A 747 26.44 13.14 -6.12
CA ILE A 747 25.09 13.52 -6.53
C ILE A 747 25.13 14.48 -7.72
N THR A 748 24.04 14.55 -8.49
CA THR A 748 23.91 15.48 -9.64
C THR A 748 22.84 16.56 -9.45
N TYR A 749 22.43 16.79 -8.20
CA TYR A 749 21.45 17.81 -7.81
C TYR A 749 21.84 18.43 -6.46
N TYR A 750 21.20 19.55 -6.10
CA TYR A 750 21.29 20.09 -4.73
C TYR A 750 20.16 19.54 -3.86
N ASP A 751 20.50 18.96 -2.71
CA ASP A 751 19.51 18.44 -1.74
C ASP A 751 18.75 19.61 -1.09
N GLY A 752 17.42 19.57 -1.15
CA GLY A 752 16.56 20.62 -0.63
C GLY A 752 16.73 20.87 0.87
N GLN A 753 17.01 19.83 1.68
CA GLN A 753 17.26 20.03 3.12
C GLN A 753 18.48 20.91 3.35
N LEU A 754 19.53 20.71 2.54
CA LEU A 754 20.72 21.56 2.59
C LEU A 754 20.42 22.97 2.08
N VAL A 755 19.65 23.10 0.99
CA VAL A 755 19.26 24.41 0.45
C VAL A 755 18.47 25.23 1.47
N GLU A 756 17.49 24.63 2.17
CA GLU A 756 16.68 25.31 3.19
C GLU A 756 17.50 25.68 4.45
N ALA A 757 18.44 24.81 4.87
CA ALA A 757 19.33 25.11 5.99
C ALA A 757 20.24 26.31 5.69
N GLU A 758 20.87 26.33 4.51
CA GLU A 758 21.72 27.44 4.07
C GLU A 758 20.91 28.72 3.84
N PHE A 759 19.67 28.60 3.37
CA PHE A 759 18.73 29.72 3.29
C PHE A 759 18.42 30.30 4.68
N SER A 760 18.20 29.46 5.68
CA SER A 760 17.97 29.90 7.07
C SER A 760 19.18 30.65 7.63
N ASN A 761 20.40 30.13 7.41
CA ASN A 761 21.64 30.83 7.78
C ASN A 761 21.75 32.20 7.09
N LEU A 762 21.34 32.30 5.81
CA LEU A 762 21.29 33.55 5.08
C LEU A 762 20.26 34.52 5.67
N VAL A 763 19.10 34.06 6.12
CA VAL A 763 18.11 34.91 6.81
C VAL A 763 18.65 35.40 8.16
N ASP A 764 19.35 34.56 8.91
CA ASP A 764 19.86 34.89 10.26
C ASP A 764 21.18 35.68 10.26
N ASN A 765 21.80 35.89 9.10
CA ASN A 765 23.09 36.60 8.96
C ASN A 765 24.31 35.86 9.48
N ASN A 766 24.22 34.53 9.41
CA ASN A 766 25.32 33.61 9.67
C ASN A 766 26.12 33.36 8.38
N GLU A 767 27.16 32.52 8.49
CA GLU A 767 27.94 32.04 7.35
C GLU A 767 27.08 31.10 6.49
N THR A 768 27.13 31.25 5.16
CA THR A 768 26.22 30.52 4.25
C THR A 768 26.89 30.27 2.91
N ARG A 769 26.56 29.14 2.28
CA ARG A 769 26.88 28.85 0.87
C ARG A 769 25.68 28.88 -0.08
N PHE A 770 24.55 29.45 0.34
CA PHE A 770 23.31 29.48 -0.45
C PHE A 770 23.50 29.99 -1.89
N ASN A 771 24.40 30.96 -2.09
CA ASN A 771 24.70 31.53 -3.41
C ASN A 771 25.32 30.54 -4.41
N MET A 772 25.95 29.46 -3.92
CA MET A 772 26.60 28.43 -4.72
C MET A 772 25.63 27.36 -5.22
N PHE A 773 24.39 27.30 -4.69
CA PHE A 773 23.36 26.34 -5.11
C PHE A 773 22.66 26.76 -6.40
N LYS A 774 23.45 26.93 -7.46
CA LYS A 774 23.02 27.30 -8.80
C LYS A 774 23.78 26.45 -9.81
N CYS A 775 23.08 25.94 -10.81
CA CYS A 775 23.72 25.16 -11.86
C CYS A 775 24.51 26.08 -12.80
N ARG A 776 25.62 25.58 -13.33
CA ARG A 776 26.48 26.32 -14.27
C ARG A 776 26.01 26.07 -15.70
N LEU A 777 26.21 27.02 -16.60
CA LEU A 777 25.96 26.80 -18.04
C LEU A 777 26.90 25.71 -18.57
N ALA A 778 26.34 24.71 -19.25
CA ALA A 778 27.09 23.58 -19.79
C ALA A 778 28.07 24.03 -20.87
N GLY A 779 29.32 23.55 -20.80
CA GLY A 779 30.35 23.85 -21.80
C GLY A 779 31.01 25.23 -21.70
N ALA A 780 30.63 26.07 -20.73
CA ALA A 780 31.23 27.40 -20.51
C ALA A 780 32.74 27.36 -20.20
N SER A 781 33.27 26.23 -19.74
CA SER A 781 34.70 26.00 -19.52
C SER A 781 35.43 25.39 -20.72
N SER A 782 34.70 24.92 -21.75
CA SER A 782 35.28 24.35 -22.98
C SER A 782 35.59 25.40 -24.05
N THR A 783 34.98 26.58 -23.96
CA THR A 783 35.34 27.74 -24.77
C THR A 783 36.59 28.40 -24.18
N GLN A 784 37.74 27.75 -24.29
CA GLN A 784 38.98 28.50 -24.35
C GLN A 784 38.95 29.24 -25.68
N ALA A 785 38.65 30.54 -25.65
CA ALA A 785 38.84 31.37 -26.82
C ALA A 785 40.31 31.23 -27.22
N SER A 786 40.56 30.55 -28.33
CA SER A 786 41.93 30.40 -28.85
C SER A 786 42.47 31.81 -29.04
N ILE A 787 43.64 32.09 -28.46
CA ILE A 787 44.32 33.39 -28.58
C ILE A 787 44.44 33.77 -30.06
N ILE A 788 44.60 32.79 -30.95
CA ILE A 788 44.63 32.95 -32.41
C ILE A 788 43.31 33.50 -32.95
N THR A 789 42.16 32.97 -32.50
CA THR A 789 40.84 33.45 -32.95
C THR A 789 40.52 34.86 -32.46
N ILE A 790 40.95 35.21 -31.24
CA ILE A 790 40.83 36.58 -30.72
C ILE A 790 41.73 37.53 -31.52
N LEU A 791 42.99 37.14 -31.76
CA LEU A 791 43.92 37.92 -32.56
C LEU A 791 43.44 38.09 -34.00
N LEU A 792 42.84 37.06 -34.62
CA LEU A 792 42.26 37.14 -35.96
C LEU A 792 41.07 38.10 -36.02
N LEU A 793 40.20 38.07 -35.01
CA LEU A 793 39.09 39.01 -34.88
C LEU A 793 39.58 40.45 -34.70
N ILE A 794 40.60 40.65 -33.86
CA ILE A 794 41.26 41.95 -33.68
C ILE A 794 41.93 42.40 -34.99
N PHE A 795 42.60 41.50 -35.72
CA PHE A 795 43.24 41.83 -36.99
C PHE A 795 42.23 42.18 -38.08
N VAL A 796 41.06 41.53 -38.10
CA VAL A 796 39.98 41.86 -39.03
C VAL A 796 39.32 43.18 -38.67
N THR A 797 39.07 43.46 -37.38
CA THR A 797 38.47 44.74 -36.97
C THR A 797 39.42 45.92 -37.15
N PHE A 798 40.72 45.77 -36.88
CA PHE A 798 41.71 46.81 -37.11
C PHE A 798 42.19 46.89 -38.57
N GLY A 799 42.19 45.78 -39.30
CA GLY A 799 42.57 45.73 -40.72
C GLY A 799 41.52 46.35 -41.65
N ILE A 800 40.25 46.37 -41.26
CA ILE A 800 39.16 47.02 -42.01
C ILE A 800 39.11 48.53 -41.73
N TYR A 801 39.56 49.00 -40.56
CA TYR A 801 39.67 50.43 -40.24
C TYR A 801 40.94 51.11 -40.80
N GLY A 802 41.84 50.35 -41.40
CA GLY A 802 43.11 50.82 -41.97
C GLY A 802 43.11 50.97 -43.50
N ARG A 803 41.95 51.13 -44.14
CA ARG A 803 41.84 51.47 -45.57
C ARG A 803 40.94 52.67 -45.80
#